data_AF-A0A7W5IMS3-F1
#
_entry.id   AF-A0A7W5IMS3-F1
#
_cell.length_a   1.000
_cell.length_b   1.000
_cell.length_c   1.000
_cell.angle_alpha   90.00
_cell.angle_beta   90.00
_cell.angle_gamma   90.00
#
_symmetry.space_group_name_H-M   'P 1'
#
loop_
_entity.id
_entity.type
_entity.pdbx_description
1 polymer ?
#
loop_
_entity_poly.entity_id
_entity_poly.type
_entity_poly.pdbx_seq_one_letter_code
_entity_poly.pdbx_strand_id
1 'polypeptide(L)'
;MAIALGYAAWIALDMMRSSAVVQAADAVSTASDASAKEVVSASNAPTGAAAANAVIDHPPIAIHFSLAQPGYVTLVIETTDGHRVRNLISETPFPAGDNTAWWDGLDDLGRDPDAAAHAQYRIPGRLVAPGTYRVRGLVRPALKALYEFNPYDPGQPPWKTAQRDSEWLANHAAPSAVLFVPGGANGSPHAGADGTLLVGSYVTEGGSGLAWLDTQGRKRWGQTWMGGVWTGATQLARDTGPHAAPGVYAYAATSWRGDQPGDHASELRLSALMTVGGQRNAPADARLGTGEDAPVLTPAYRIDEPPDTAKPSADDPYPERRAAVSGLAAHDGLVVVSLRALNQLLFVDAARHRVVQRAPLADPRGLAFDAQGHLLALSGVHLVRLDASLDAGGQLHVSAPQAVIASGLEDPQSLCIDPSGTIYVSDWGKSHQVRVFDGSGKLLRAIGHAGAPAVGLYDPQHMNHPAGIALDGNGRLWVAENDKTPKRVSVWDAATGRLVNAFYGPPRYGGGGALDPRDRTRFYYADEAGAIEFRLDWTHGTSVPWAIPYRADGDDLGLSGNDTGAMPDYPLYRGSERYLTNAHSAQVTGRPSAIVWHLGADGVAHAVAAAGSTFDSAGKLLPAFNSDAMRARMPAGSDPQHRALLFLWRDANGDGHLSPDEVTFWQPPGEARGNAAMLGNVTVLDDLSFAIAYAGNGALMVPATSTGSRGVPVYDLVHAKTLVSNVQAPVSTGGGQILVARDGWTIATTPPAPFAPQGVSGIHASGAAWSYPSLWPGLHASHAAPVPAKPGELIGTTRVLGNPFDAPAPSDAGQLWAINGNEGSVYLFTTDGLFVATLFKDTRLDTAPPPARATRGLDLAATSLGPECFHPTIVRADDGNVYMQAGSTAPLLRIVGLEGVRRLPDRQITLSAQQLVDAQRETRESAARVAGSSAGNTVLDVAIHAEASAQNWPDSATQWASIDTRSVQVGDWGHQDSETKAALAIFGDRLYIAVTTDTPTLLDNSGEALQNLFATGGGIDLMLGANADSDPNRSNAVKGDERLVVSRVHDMTKAMLFRPVAASDGLAPITYSSPLRTIHFDRVDEVSDKVDVSIERLQAGNGQTAAQRAPEVLYKVSVPLGVLGLNATAGRTLAGDIGVLRGNGFQTLQRAYWSNKAGGLVSDLPGEAELTPNLWGKLRFVDAASQ
;
A
#
# COMPACT_ATOMS: atom_id res chain seq x y z
N MET A 1 -11.62 8.59 -11.34
CA MET A 1 -12.87 7.91 -11.73
C MET A 1 -12.76 6.38 -11.58
N ALA A 2 -11.68 5.73 -12.04
CA ALA A 2 -11.41 4.30 -11.76
C ALA A 2 -11.13 3.98 -10.26
N ILE A 3 -10.58 4.95 -9.51
CA ILE A 3 -10.23 4.82 -8.09
C ILE A 3 -11.46 4.66 -7.17
N ALA A 4 -12.54 5.41 -7.45
CA ALA A 4 -13.79 5.31 -6.68
C ALA A 4 -14.59 4.03 -7.00
N LEU A 5 -14.37 3.42 -8.17
CA LEU A 5 -15.02 2.18 -8.61
C LEU A 5 -14.49 0.96 -7.87
N GLY A 6 -13.18 0.89 -7.62
CA GLY A 6 -12.57 -0.23 -6.89
C GLY A 6 -12.80 -0.22 -5.39
N TYR A 7 -13.05 0.94 -4.79
CA TYR A 7 -13.20 1.08 -3.34
C TYR A 7 -14.56 0.55 -2.82
N ALA A 8 -15.65 0.77 -3.56
CA ALA A 8 -16.99 0.29 -3.18
C ALA A 8 -17.11 -1.25 -3.24
N ALA A 9 -16.33 -1.91 -4.10
CA ALA A 9 -16.30 -3.37 -4.22
C ALA A 9 -15.58 -4.06 -3.05
N TRP A 10 -14.59 -3.39 -2.43
CA TRP A 10 -13.85 -3.89 -1.27
C TRP A 10 -14.73 -4.04 -0.02
N ILE A 11 -15.62 -3.07 0.23
CA ILE A 11 -16.55 -3.07 1.37
C ILE A 11 -17.50 -4.27 1.30
N ALA A 12 -17.96 -4.62 0.10
CA ALA A 12 -18.81 -5.78 -0.11
C ALA A 12 -18.10 -7.12 0.13
N LEU A 13 -16.76 -7.17 0.02
CA LEU A 13 -15.97 -8.39 0.20
C LEU A 13 -15.55 -8.62 1.66
N ASP A 14 -15.27 -7.54 2.40
CA ASP A 14 -15.01 -7.57 3.85
C ASP A 14 -16.24 -8.02 4.66
N MET A 15 -17.43 -7.74 4.13
CA MET A 15 -18.71 -8.25 4.65
C MET A 15 -18.83 -9.78 4.64
N MET A 16 -18.06 -10.50 3.79
CA MET A 16 -18.17 -11.96 3.66
C MET A 16 -17.09 -12.74 4.43
N ARG A 17 -15.95 -12.13 4.76
CA ARG A 17 -14.81 -12.83 5.39
C ARG A 17 -14.82 -12.78 6.92
N SER A 18 -15.48 -11.79 7.51
CA SER A 18 -15.57 -11.58 8.96
C SER A 18 -16.35 -12.68 9.71
N SER A 19 -17.20 -13.45 9.03
CA SER A 19 -17.98 -14.55 9.63
C SER A 19 -17.30 -15.93 9.55
N ALA A 20 -16.37 -16.15 8.62
CA ALA A 20 -15.67 -17.43 8.44
C ALA A 20 -14.41 -17.57 9.33
N VAL A 21 -13.77 -16.45 9.66
CA VAL A 21 -12.53 -16.42 10.46
C VAL A 21 -12.76 -16.80 11.94
N VAL A 22 -13.97 -16.58 12.45
CA VAL A 22 -14.32 -16.92 13.85
C VAL A 22 -14.56 -18.43 14.04
N GLN A 23 -14.93 -19.18 13.00
CA GLN A 23 -15.19 -20.63 13.11
C GLN A 23 -13.96 -21.52 12.82
N ALA A 24 -12.94 -21.00 12.12
CA ALA A 24 -11.70 -21.75 11.85
C ALA A 24 -10.71 -21.70 13.04
N ALA A 25 -10.82 -20.70 13.92
CA ALA A 25 -9.93 -20.50 15.08
C ALA A 25 -10.11 -21.59 16.17
N ASP A 26 -11.29 -22.20 16.30
CA ASP A 26 -11.56 -23.22 17.32
C ASP A 26 -11.07 -24.63 16.93
N ALA A 27 -10.73 -24.88 15.66
CA ALA A 27 -10.28 -26.20 15.18
C ALA A 27 -8.75 -26.39 15.12
N VAL A 28 -7.97 -25.29 15.19
CA VAL A 28 -6.50 -25.33 15.05
C VAL A 28 -5.79 -25.24 16.42
N SER A 29 -6.47 -24.77 17.48
CA SER A 29 -5.86 -24.64 18.81
C SER A 29 -5.57 -25.98 19.51
N THR A 30 -6.08 -27.10 19.00
CA THR A 30 -5.81 -28.45 19.54
C THR A 30 -4.66 -29.20 18.85
N ALA A 31 -4.00 -28.62 17.84
CA ALA A 31 -2.91 -29.27 17.10
C ALA A 31 -1.51 -28.68 17.32
N SER A 32 -1.39 -27.50 17.95
CA SER A 32 -0.12 -26.77 18.12
C SER A 32 0.67 -27.13 19.39
N ASP A 33 0.14 -27.94 20.30
CA ASP A 33 0.79 -28.27 21.58
C ASP A 33 1.56 -29.62 21.59
N ALA A 34 1.60 -30.36 20.48
CA ALA A 34 2.24 -31.69 20.42
C ALA A 34 3.59 -31.76 19.68
N SER A 35 3.98 -30.74 18.89
CA SER A 35 5.16 -30.80 18.02
C SER A 35 6.40 -30.04 18.53
N ALA A 36 6.31 -29.37 19.69
CA ALA A 36 7.41 -28.57 20.24
C ALA A 36 8.33 -29.30 21.24
N LYS A 37 8.27 -30.66 21.34
CA LYS A 37 9.05 -31.43 22.34
C LYS A 37 9.96 -32.55 21.84
N GLU A 38 10.12 -32.75 20.53
CA GLU A 38 11.04 -33.78 20.00
C GLU A 38 12.08 -33.22 19.02
N VAL A 39 12.83 -32.20 19.43
CA VAL A 39 14.13 -31.88 18.78
C VAL A 39 15.16 -31.49 19.84
N VAL A 40 15.25 -32.26 20.93
CA VAL A 40 16.39 -32.19 21.85
C VAL A 40 16.71 -33.60 22.35
N SER A 41 17.76 -34.18 21.78
CA SER A 41 18.66 -35.21 22.34
C SER A 41 18.91 -36.37 21.37
N ALA A 42 20.14 -36.44 20.84
CA ALA A 42 20.85 -37.69 20.60
C ALA A 42 22.31 -37.40 20.22
N SER A 43 23.12 -37.09 21.23
CA SER A 43 24.53 -37.42 21.20
C SER A 43 24.67 -38.95 21.32
N ASN A 44 25.13 -39.64 20.28
CA ASN A 44 25.91 -40.88 20.40
C ASN A 44 26.47 -41.30 19.03
N ALA A 45 27.78 -41.49 18.96
CA ALA A 45 28.46 -42.09 17.83
C ALA A 45 28.22 -43.61 17.79
N PRO A 46 28.08 -44.20 16.60
CA PRO A 46 28.47 -45.59 16.39
C PRO A 46 29.55 -45.72 15.29
N THR A 47 30.55 -46.51 15.63
CA THR A 47 31.54 -47.11 14.75
C THR A 47 30.92 -48.08 13.74
N GLY A 48 31.43 -48.09 12.50
CA GLY A 48 31.39 -49.26 11.61
C GLY A 48 30.43 -49.19 10.42
N ALA A 49 31.02 -48.97 9.23
CA ALA A 49 30.59 -49.44 7.91
C ALA A 49 29.07 -49.52 7.59
N ALA A 50 28.45 -48.36 7.40
CA ALA A 50 27.23 -48.21 6.59
C ALA A 50 27.12 -46.76 6.11
N ALA A 51 27.95 -46.38 5.13
CA ALA A 51 27.91 -45.06 4.49
C ALA A 51 27.48 -45.20 3.04
N ALA A 52 26.17 -45.22 2.80
CA ALA A 52 25.52 -44.89 1.53
C ALA A 52 24.03 -44.67 1.81
N ASN A 53 23.49 -43.52 1.41
CA ASN A 53 22.08 -43.08 1.54
C ASN A 53 21.71 -42.31 2.82
N ALA A 54 22.51 -41.31 3.20
CA ALA A 54 21.99 -40.20 4.00
C ALA A 54 21.27 -39.21 3.06
N VAL A 55 20.02 -38.88 3.36
CA VAL A 55 19.20 -37.89 2.65
C VAL A 55 19.84 -36.52 2.84
N ILE A 56 20.26 -35.88 1.75
CA ILE A 56 20.74 -34.50 1.77
C ILE A 56 19.52 -33.60 1.51
N ASP A 57 19.09 -32.87 2.54
CA ASP A 57 17.88 -32.03 2.58
C ASP A 57 18.17 -30.55 2.27
N HIS A 58 19.33 -30.28 1.68
CA HIS A 58 19.83 -28.94 1.41
C HIS A 58 20.62 -28.89 0.09
N PRO A 59 20.76 -27.71 -0.56
CA PRO A 59 21.67 -27.54 -1.69
C PRO A 59 23.10 -27.99 -1.34
N PRO A 60 23.94 -28.41 -2.31
CA PRO A 60 25.20 -29.07 -1.97
C PRO A 60 26.42 -28.16 -1.81
N ILE A 61 26.33 -26.88 -2.19
CA ILE A 61 27.45 -25.95 -2.02
C ILE A 61 27.37 -25.35 -0.61
N ALA A 62 28.23 -25.85 0.29
CA ALA A 62 28.32 -25.40 1.67
C ALA A 62 29.03 -24.04 1.80
N ILE A 63 28.39 -23.11 2.51
CA ILE A 63 28.94 -21.81 2.90
C ILE A 63 29.10 -21.80 4.42
N HIS A 64 30.34 -21.98 4.87
CA HIS A 64 30.65 -22.05 6.30
C HIS A 64 30.93 -20.66 6.88
N PHE A 65 30.38 -20.41 8.07
CA PHE A 65 30.64 -19.22 8.86
C PHE A 65 30.51 -19.54 10.35
N SER A 66 31.07 -18.70 11.21
CA SER A 66 31.03 -18.91 12.65
C SER A 66 30.45 -17.68 13.34
N LEU A 67 29.62 -17.91 14.35
CA LEU A 67 29.00 -16.86 15.15
C LEU A 67 29.48 -16.93 16.59
N ALA A 68 29.85 -15.78 17.16
CA ALA A 68 30.23 -15.70 18.58
C ALA A 68 29.03 -15.91 19.51
N GLN A 69 27.84 -15.52 19.06
CA GLN A 69 26.57 -15.61 19.78
C GLN A 69 25.44 -15.90 18.78
N PRO A 70 24.29 -16.44 19.21
CA PRO A 70 23.15 -16.62 18.32
C PRO A 70 22.70 -15.27 17.74
N GLY A 71 22.27 -15.27 16.48
CA GLY A 71 21.87 -14.03 15.82
C GLY A 71 21.20 -14.28 14.48
N TYR A 72 20.72 -13.19 13.88
CA TYR A 72 20.11 -13.20 12.57
C TYR A 72 21.15 -12.83 11.53
N VAL A 73 21.31 -13.69 10.53
CA VAL A 73 22.39 -13.63 9.55
C VAL A 73 21.83 -13.31 8.17
N THR A 74 22.52 -12.42 7.48
CA THR A 74 22.35 -12.17 6.05
C THR A 74 23.66 -12.50 5.35
N LEU A 75 23.57 -13.28 4.28
CA LEU A 75 24.70 -13.62 3.41
C LEU A 75 24.35 -13.31 1.97
N VAL A 76 25.32 -12.81 1.23
CA VAL A 76 25.23 -12.60 -0.22
C VAL A 76 26.48 -13.16 -0.88
N ILE A 77 26.35 -13.50 -2.16
CA ILE A 77 27.42 -13.99 -3.00
C ILE A 77 27.67 -12.97 -4.09
N GLU A 78 28.95 -12.72 -4.35
CA GLU A 78 29.43 -11.76 -5.33
C GLU A 78 30.54 -12.36 -6.17
N THR A 79 30.72 -11.81 -7.36
CA THR A 79 31.97 -11.95 -8.11
C THR A 79 33.12 -11.26 -7.36
N THR A 80 34.37 -11.58 -7.72
CA THR A 80 35.56 -11.01 -7.06
C THR A 80 35.72 -9.50 -7.25
N ASP A 81 35.08 -8.92 -8.27
CA ASP A 81 34.99 -7.48 -8.54
C ASP A 81 33.79 -6.80 -7.86
N GLY A 82 32.99 -7.55 -7.07
CA GLY A 82 31.96 -7.00 -6.19
C GLY A 82 30.58 -6.82 -6.83
N HIS A 83 30.28 -7.53 -7.92
CA HIS A 83 28.92 -7.59 -8.46
C HIS A 83 28.11 -8.70 -7.79
N ARG A 84 26.87 -8.38 -7.39
CA ARG A 84 25.92 -9.32 -6.78
C ARG A 84 25.62 -10.45 -7.74
N VAL A 85 25.73 -11.66 -7.22
CA VAL A 85 25.31 -12.90 -7.86
C VAL A 85 24.05 -13.41 -7.19
N ARG A 86 24.01 -13.45 -5.85
CA ARG A 86 22.91 -14.04 -5.10
C ARG A 86 22.67 -13.33 -3.77
N ASN A 87 21.41 -13.02 -3.46
CA ASN A 87 20.94 -12.81 -2.10
C ASN A 87 20.69 -14.19 -1.48
N LEU A 88 21.67 -14.74 -0.75
CA LEU A 88 21.65 -16.15 -0.34
C LEU A 88 20.64 -16.41 0.77
N ILE A 89 20.77 -15.66 1.87
CA ILE A 89 19.86 -15.67 3.01
C ILE A 89 19.74 -14.25 3.56
N SER A 90 18.56 -13.91 4.08
CA SER A 90 18.25 -12.59 4.62
C SER A 90 17.63 -12.76 6.00
N GLU A 91 18.22 -12.16 7.02
CA GLU A 91 17.67 -12.15 8.39
C GLU A 91 17.32 -13.56 8.93
N THR A 92 18.12 -14.58 8.58
CA THR A 92 17.85 -15.96 9.00
C THR A 92 18.48 -16.23 10.36
N PRO A 93 17.77 -16.80 11.35
CA PRO A 93 18.33 -17.09 12.67
C PRO A 93 19.32 -18.26 12.63
N PHE A 94 20.46 -18.11 13.30
CA PHE A 94 21.46 -19.17 13.51
C PHE A 94 21.95 -19.21 14.96
N PRO A 95 22.29 -20.40 15.50
CA PRO A 95 22.91 -20.53 16.81
C PRO A 95 24.37 -20.03 16.83
N ALA A 96 24.92 -19.85 18.03
CA ALA A 96 26.36 -19.63 18.19
C ALA A 96 27.18 -20.85 17.72
N GLY A 97 28.43 -20.61 17.34
CA GLY A 97 29.34 -21.65 16.86
C GLY A 97 29.43 -21.72 15.34
N ASP A 98 29.87 -22.87 14.83
CA ASP A 98 30.03 -23.11 13.40
C ASP A 98 28.69 -23.43 12.75
N ASN A 99 28.41 -22.74 11.64
CA ASN A 99 27.17 -22.80 10.92
C ASN A 99 27.44 -22.96 9.43
N THR A 100 26.44 -23.49 8.73
CA THR A 100 26.48 -23.68 7.29
C THR A 100 25.20 -23.15 6.66
N ALA A 101 25.34 -22.28 5.67
CA ALA A 101 24.29 -21.95 4.71
C ALA A 101 24.59 -22.69 3.40
N TRP A 102 23.58 -22.87 2.55
CA TRP A 102 23.69 -23.72 1.37
C TRP A 102 23.29 -22.97 0.11
N TRP A 103 24.10 -23.10 -0.94
CA TRP A 103 23.89 -22.48 -2.23
C TRP A 103 23.60 -23.52 -3.33
N ASP A 104 22.65 -23.20 -4.20
CA ASP A 104 22.21 -24.00 -5.35
C ASP A 104 23.09 -23.77 -6.60
N GLY A 105 24.07 -22.86 -6.53
CA GLY A 105 24.90 -22.48 -7.67
C GLY A 105 24.20 -21.54 -8.66
N LEU A 106 23.02 -21.02 -8.32
CA LEU A 106 22.26 -20.11 -9.15
C LEU A 106 22.42 -18.64 -8.71
N ASP A 107 22.32 -17.73 -9.66
CA ASP A 107 22.13 -16.31 -9.41
C ASP A 107 20.68 -15.99 -9.00
N ASP A 108 20.38 -14.71 -8.73
CA ASP A 108 19.02 -14.21 -8.52
C ASP A 108 18.73 -12.89 -9.26
N LEU A 109 19.31 -12.75 -10.45
CA LEU A 109 19.26 -11.49 -11.21
C LEU A 109 17.97 -11.33 -12.04
N GLY A 110 17.28 -12.42 -12.34
CA GLY A 110 16.03 -12.43 -13.10
C GLY A 110 14.79 -12.09 -12.27
N ARG A 111 13.68 -11.73 -12.93
CA ARG A 111 12.36 -11.52 -12.31
C ARG A 111 11.30 -12.18 -13.19
N ASP A 112 10.28 -12.77 -12.57
CA ASP A 112 9.17 -13.41 -13.26
C ASP A 112 7.87 -12.60 -13.06
N PRO A 113 7.61 -11.59 -13.92
CA PRO A 113 6.42 -10.76 -13.79
C PRO A 113 5.12 -11.51 -14.05
N ASP A 114 5.16 -12.62 -14.81
CA ASP A 114 3.98 -13.47 -15.00
C ASP A 114 3.64 -14.17 -13.69
N ALA A 115 4.61 -14.81 -13.03
CA ALA A 115 4.39 -15.38 -11.70
C ALA A 115 3.91 -14.33 -10.68
N ALA A 116 4.47 -13.11 -10.72
CA ALA A 116 4.05 -12.03 -9.84
C ALA A 116 2.58 -11.62 -10.05
N ALA A 117 2.13 -11.54 -11.31
CA ALA A 117 0.72 -11.27 -11.64
C ALA A 117 -0.25 -12.34 -11.11
N HIS A 118 0.28 -13.52 -10.77
CA HIS A 118 -0.44 -14.66 -10.24
C HIS A 118 -0.15 -14.92 -8.74
N ALA A 119 0.25 -13.87 -8.02
CA ALA A 119 0.59 -13.90 -6.60
C ALA A 119 1.67 -14.94 -6.21
N GLN A 120 2.66 -15.18 -7.07
CA GLN A 120 3.78 -16.09 -6.78
C GLN A 120 5.10 -15.33 -6.65
N TYR A 121 5.77 -15.47 -5.49
CA TYR A 121 7.09 -14.89 -5.25
C TYR A 121 8.18 -15.74 -5.92
N ARG A 122 8.34 -15.60 -7.24
CA ARG A 122 9.28 -16.42 -8.03
C ARG A 122 10.42 -15.61 -8.60
N ILE A 123 11.65 -16.01 -8.24
CA ILE A 123 12.89 -15.42 -8.74
C ILE A 123 13.61 -16.45 -9.61
N PRO A 124 13.60 -16.31 -10.95
CA PRO A 124 14.28 -17.24 -11.82
C PRO A 124 15.80 -17.04 -11.68
N GLY A 125 16.50 -18.10 -11.27
CA GLY A 125 17.96 -18.12 -11.15
C GLY A 125 18.61 -18.77 -12.36
N ARG A 126 19.75 -18.22 -12.80
CA ARG A 126 20.60 -18.82 -13.82
C ARG A 126 21.85 -19.37 -13.19
N LEU A 127 22.37 -20.42 -13.79
CA LEU A 127 23.57 -21.06 -13.29
C LEU A 127 24.79 -20.17 -13.48
N VAL A 128 25.61 -20.06 -12.44
CA VAL A 128 26.81 -19.23 -12.47
C VAL A 128 27.97 -19.93 -13.17
N ALA A 129 28.97 -19.16 -13.58
CA ALA A 129 30.19 -19.73 -14.18
C ALA A 129 31.08 -20.40 -13.10
N PRO A 130 31.89 -21.41 -13.45
CA PRO A 130 32.98 -21.85 -12.60
C PRO A 130 33.93 -20.69 -12.32
N GLY A 131 34.42 -20.58 -11.09
CA GLY A 131 35.25 -19.44 -10.71
C GLY A 131 35.32 -19.22 -9.22
N THR A 132 35.99 -18.13 -8.85
CA THR A 132 36.07 -17.70 -7.46
C THR A 132 35.02 -16.62 -7.20
N TYR A 133 34.32 -16.76 -6.09
CA TYR A 133 33.29 -15.86 -5.62
C TYR A 133 33.63 -15.39 -4.21
N ARG A 134 33.10 -14.22 -3.85
CA ARG A 134 33.17 -13.66 -2.50
C ARG A 134 31.83 -13.83 -1.80
N VAL A 135 31.85 -14.37 -0.60
CA VAL A 135 30.72 -14.38 0.33
C VAL A 135 30.93 -13.25 1.32
N ARG A 136 29.93 -12.38 1.43
CA ARG A 136 29.89 -11.25 2.37
C ARG A 136 28.62 -11.36 3.20
N GLY A 137 28.66 -10.86 4.43
CA GLY A 137 27.47 -10.92 5.28
C GLY A 137 27.50 -10.04 6.50
N LEU A 138 26.40 -10.09 7.25
CA LEU A 138 26.28 -9.49 8.57
C LEU A 138 25.53 -10.42 9.51
N VAL A 139 25.70 -10.19 10.80
CA VAL A 139 24.91 -10.77 11.88
C VAL A 139 24.38 -9.66 12.78
N ARG A 140 23.16 -9.82 13.29
CA ARG A 140 22.54 -8.85 14.21
C ARG A 140 21.74 -9.54 15.33
N PRO A 141 21.58 -8.91 16.51
CA PRO A 141 20.68 -9.38 17.57
C PRO A 141 19.21 -9.11 17.22
N ALA A 142 18.26 -9.66 17.97
CA ALA A 142 16.84 -9.28 17.88
C ALA A 142 16.68 -7.75 17.97
N LEU A 143 15.93 -7.15 17.03
CA LEU A 143 15.60 -5.73 17.06
C LEU A 143 14.28 -5.51 17.79
N LYS A 144 14.12 -4.34 18.41
CA LYS A 144 12.89 -3.91 19.08
C LYS A 144 12.43 -2.57 18.55
N ALA A 145 11.11 -2.35 18.55
CA ALA A 145 10.48 -1.07 18.22
C ALA A 145 9.77 -0.56 19.48
N LEU A 146 10.49 0.20 20.30
CA LEU A 146 10.01 0.63 21.61
C LEU A 146 9.16 1.90 21.48
N TYR A 147 7.90 1.85 21.89
CA TYR A 147 7.03 3.02 21.94
C TYR A 147 7.55 4.07 22.92
N GLU A 148 7.66 5.32 22.48
CA GLU A 148 8.04 6.44 23.35
C GLU A 148 6.81 7.19 23.84
N PHE A 149 6.09 7.85 22.93
CA PHE A 149 4.79 8.51 23.12
C PHE A 149 4.25 8.94 21.75
N ASN A 150 3.06 9.57 21.68
CA ASN A 150 2.53 10.08 20.40
C ASN A 150 2.58 11.62 20.35
N PRO A 151 3.29 12.23 19.38
CA PRO A 151 3.34 13.68 19.23
C PRO A 151 2.03 14.36 18.80
N TYR A 152 1.10 13.69 18.11
CA TYR A 152 -0.08 14.37 17.54
C TYR A 152 -1.37 13.52 17.56
N ASP A 153 -1.61 12.80 18.65
CA ASP A 153 -2.89 12.12 18.92
C ASP A 153 -3.05 11.93 20.45
N PRO A 154 -4.14 12.41 21.08
CA PRO A 154 -4.36 12.26 22.52
C PRO A 154 -5.08 10.94 22.88
N GLY A 155 -5.34 10.06 21.90
CA GLY A 155 -5.97 8.76 22.08
C GLY A 155 -5.21 7.83 23.02
N GLN A 156 -5.94 6.99 23.77
CA GLN A 156 -5.36 6.10 24.79
C GLN A 156 -5.92 4.68 24.68
N PRO A 157 -5.28 3.77 23.91
CA PRO A 157 -4.05 3.96 23.15
C PRO A 157 -4.28 4.79 21.87
N PRO A 158 -3.21 5.34 21.26
CA PRO A 158 -3.34 6.17 20.09
C PRO A 158 -3.58 5.37 18.81
N TRP A 159 -3.41 4.06 18.80
CA TRP A 159 -3.67 3.19 17.64
C TRP A 159 -5.00 2.46 17.78
N LYS A 160 -5.56 2.01 16.65
CA LYS A 160 -6.80 1.24 16.62
C LYS A 160 -6.68 -0.05 17.41
N THR A 161 -7.70 -0.34 18.21
CA THR A 161 -7.89 -1.62 18.89
C THR A 161 -9.29 -2.16 18.60
N ALA A 162 -9.59 -3.37 19.08
CA ALA A 162 -10.96 -3.89 19.03
C ALA A 162 -11.92 -3.06 19.90
N GLN A 163 -11.40 -2.38 20.93
CA GLN A 163 -12.17 -1.43 21.74
C GLN A 163 -12.27 -0.10 20.99
N ARG A 164 -13.45 0.54 21.08
CA ARG A 164 -13.73 1.78 20.35
C ARG A 164 -13.39 3.06 21.13
N ASP A 165 -12.72 2.91 22.27
CA ASP A 165 -12.17 4.02 23.07
C ASP A 165 -10.71 4.34 22.70
N SER A 166 -10.10 3.59 21.79
CA SER A 166 -8.78 3.87 21.20
C SER A 166 -8.83 4.90 20.07
N GLU A 167 -7.65 5.38 19.65
CA GLU A 167 -7.50 6.51 18.71
C GLU A 167 -8.28 7.74 19.20
N TRP A 168 -8.33 8.81 18.41
CA TRP A 168 -9.13 9.97 18.76
C TRP A 168 -10.23 10.25 17.74
N LEU A 169 -10.12 11.34 16.98
CA LEU A 169 -11.12 11.81 16.02
C LEU A 169 -10.84 11.31 14.59
N ALA A 170 -11.37 11.99 13.58
CA ALA A 170 -11.20 11.64 12.18
C ALA A 170 -9.80 12.00 11.63
N ASN A 171 -9.27 11.12 10.78
CA ASN A 171 -7.97 11.36 10.13
C ASN A 171 -8.08 12.20 8.85
N HIS A 172 -9.21 12.19 8.14
CA HIS A 172 -9.40 12.95 6.90
C HIS A 172 -9.94 14.38 7.08
N ALA A 173 -10.73 14.65 8.13
CA ALA A 173 -11.35 15.96 8.36
C ALA A 173 -11.02 16.56 9.74
N ALA A 174 -11.15 17.88 9.85
CA ALA A 174 -11.12 18.56 11.13
C ALA A 174 -12.40 18.26 11.95
N PRO A 175 -12.39 18.44 13.28
CA PRO A 175 -13.64 18.47 14.05
C PRO A 175 -14.49 19.66 13.61
N SER A 176 -15.80 19.44 13.48
CA SER A 176 -16.74 20.46 13.00
C SER A 176 -17.97 20.63 13.89
N ALA A 177 -18.33 19.60 14.67
CA ALA A 177 -19.49 19.62 15.56
C ALA A 177 -19.11 19.24 16.98
N VAL A 178 -19.76 19.87 17.97
CA VAL A 178 -19.69 19.49 19.39
C VAL A 178 -21.08 19.55 20.01
N LEU A 179 -21.44 18.57 20.83
CA LEU A 179 -22.68 18.56 21.61
C LEU A 179 -22.44 17.98 23.00
N PHE A 180 -22.96 18.64 24.04
CA PHE A 180 -22.98 18.08 25.39
C PHE A 180 -24.26 17.28 25.65
N VAL A 181 -24.09 16.05 26.16
CA VAL A 181 -25.17 15.17 26.60
C VAL A 181 -24.98 14.88 28.10
N PRO A 182 -25.90 15.32 28.98
CA PRO A 182 -25.84 15.01 30.41
C PRO A 182 -25.90 13.51 30.70
N GLY A 183 -25.33 13.10 31.83
CA GLY A 183 -25.44 11.74 32.34
C GLY A 183 -26.86 11.40 32.81
N GLY A 184 -27.19 10.11 32.89
CA GLY A 184 -28.46 9.62 33.42
C GLY A 184 -29.15 8.60 32.51
N ALA A 185 -30.31 8.10 32.95
CA ALA A 185 -31.02 6.99 32.30
C ALA A 185 -31.51 7.30 30.85
N ASN A 186 -31.67 8.58 30.51
CA ASN A 186 -32.06 9.04 29.18
C ASN A 186 -30.88 9.61 28.37
N GLY A 187 -29.65 9.46 28.88
CA GLY A 187 -28.43 9.93 28.24
C GLY A 187 -27.82 8.92 27.28
N SER A 188 -26.64 9.26 26.76
CA SER A 188 -25.85 8.33 25.94
C SER A 188 -25.48 7.08 26.74
N PRO A 189 -25.46 5.88 26.12
CA PRO A 189 -24.93 4.66 26.74
C PRO A 189 -23.45 4.79 27.16
N HIS A 190 -22.72 5.73 26.56
CA HIS A 190 -21.28 5.96 26.80
C HIS A 190 -21.00 7.14 27.74
N ALA A 191 -22.05 7.76 28.31
CA ALA A 191 -21.91 8.89 29.21
C ALA A 191 -21.48 8.46 30.62
N GLY A 192 -20.56 9.23 31.22
CA GLY A 192 -20.30 9.15 32.66
C GLY A 192 -21.36 9.89 33.48
N ALA A 193 -21.21 9.89 34.81
CA ALA A 193 -22.08 10.66 35.71
C ALA A 193 -22.11 12.16 35.38
N ASP A 194 -20.98 12.71 34.96
CA ASP A 194 -20.83 14.13 34.58
C ASP A 194 -21.28 14.42 33.13
N GLY A 195 -21.79 13.42 32.41
CA GLY A 195 -22.16 13.50 31.00
C GLY A 195 -21.03 13.15 30.02
N THR A 196 -21.24 13.49 28.75
CA THR A 196 -20.31 13.25 27.64
C THR A 196 -20.39 14.36 26.60
N LEU A 197 -19.30 14.56 25.87
CA LEU A 197 -19.22 15.44 24.71
C LEU A 197 -19.20 14.57 23.46
N LEU A 198 -20.15 14.78 22.56
CA LEU A 198 -20.11 14.24 21.22
C LEU A 198 -19.29 15.17 20.34
N VAL A 199 -18.32 14.65 19.61
CA VAL A 199 -17.50 15.42 18.66
C VAL A 199 -17.56 14.78 17.29
N GLY A 200 -18.00 15.54 16.30
CA GLY A 200 -18.21 15.07 14.93
C GLY A 200 -17.23 15.69 13.93
N SER A 201 -16.84 14.90 12.95
CA SER A 201 -16.03 15.28 11.78
C SER A 201 -16.74 14.88 10.49
N TYR A 202 -16.45 15.52 9.36
CA TYR A 202 -17.21 15.30 8.13
C TYR A 202 -16.95 13.95 7.44
N VAL A 203 -15.68 13.61 7.28
CA VAL A 203 -15.23 12.42 6.54
C VAL A 203 -14.14 11.70 7.31
N THR A 204 -14.14 10.37 7.26
CA THR A 204 -13.08 9.56 7.87
C THR A 204 -12.93 8.19 7.22
N GLU A 205 -11.70 7.69 7.21
CA GLU A 205 -11.34 6.33 6.77
C GLU A 205 -10.71 5.51 7.90
N GLY A 206 -10.01 6.18 8.81
CA GLY A 206 -9.58 5.65 10.11
C GLY A 206 -10.03 6.56 11.25
N GLY A 207 -9.83 6.15 12.51
CA GLY A 207 -10.33 6.90 13.66
C GLY A 207 -11.86 6.94 13.75
N SER A 208 -12.43 8.08 14.15
CA SER A 208 -13.88 8.19 14.42
C SER A 208 -14.50 9.44 13.80
N GLY A 209 -15.49 9.23 12.93
CA GLY A 209 -16.33 10.30 12.36
C GLY A 209 -17.28 10.91 13.40
N LEU A 210 -17.59 10.17 14.46
CA LEU A 210 -18.25 10.65 15.67
C LEU A 210 -17.61 10.01 16.91
N ALA A 211 -17.19 10.81 17.88
CA ALA A 211 -16.57 10.35 19.12
C ALA A 211 -17.35 10.84 20.36
N TRP A 212 -17.38 9.99 21.40
CA TRP A 212 -17.89 10.32 22.72
C TRP A 212 -16.70 10.54 23.65
N LEU A 213 -16.56 11.75 24.14
CA LEU A 213 -15.52 12.14 25.08
C LEU A 213 -16.11 12.33 26.47
N ASP A 214 -15.34 12.06 27.51
CA ASP A 214 -15.69 12.55 28.84
C ASP A 214 -15.39 14.05 28.97
N THR A 215 -15.76 14.62 30.12
CA THR A 215 -15.57 16.04 30.42
C THR A 215 -14.09 16.44 30.61
N GLN A 216 -13.16 15.50 30.50
CA GLN A 216 -11.70 15.74 30.48
C GLN A 216 -11.11 15.52 29.07
N GLY A 217 -11.96 15.25 28.06
CA GLY A 217 -11.57 15.05 26.66
C GLY A 217 -11.05 13.65 26.35
N ARG A 218 -11.10 12.71 27.30
CA ARG A 218 -10.73 11.32 27.05
C ARG A 218 -11.85 10.64 26.27
N LYS A 219 -11.50 9.99 25.18
CA LYS A 219 -12.43 9.17 24.41
C LYS A 219 -12.95 7.99 25.23
N ARG A 220 -14.26 7.81 25.21
CA ARG A 220 -15.00 6.70 25.83
C ARG A 220 -15.57 5.75 24.78
N TRP A 221 -15.89 6.28 23.61
CA TRP A 221 -16.41 5.52 22.48
C TRP A 221 -16.18 6.28 21.18
N GLY A 222 -16.29 5.58 20.06
CA GLY A 222 -16.15 6.15 18.73
C GLY A 222 -16.87 5.31 17.69
N GLN A 223 -17.42 5.98 16.70
CA GLN A 223 -18.03 5.37 15.53
C GLN A 223 -17.23 5.81 14.30
N THR A 224 -16.74 4.85 13.52
CA THR A 224 -15.93 5.14 12.33
C THR A 224 -16.81 5.84 11.30
N TRP A 225 -17.81 5.16 10.76
CA TRP A 225 -18.74 5.75 9.80
C TRP A 225 -20.15 5.91 10.37
N MET A 226 -20.80 7.01 10.00
CA MET A 226 -22.15 7.41 10.43
C MET A 226 -23.04 7.57 9.20
N GLY A 227 -24.13 6.82 9.14
CA GLY A 227 -25.15 6.97 8.07
C GLY A 227 -24.72 6.52 6.67
N GLY A 228 -23.56 5.87 6.53
CA GLY A 228 -23.02 5.32 5.28
C GLY A 228 -21.50 5.45 5.23
N VAL A 229 -20.87 4.94 4.17
CA VAL A 229 -19.40 4.78 4.09
C VAL A 229 -18.70 6.16 4.07
N TRP A 230 -17.49 6.25 4.64
CA TRP A 230 -16.64 7.45 4.73
C TRP A 230 -17.20 8.61 5.53
N THR A 231 -18.44 8.51 5.99
CA THR A 231 -19.20 9.66 6.46
C THR A 231 -19.11 9.79 7.97
N GLY A 232 -18.98 11.01 8.48
CA GLY A 232 -19.12 11.32 9.91
C GLY A 232 -20.32 12.21 10.20
N ALA A 233 -20.17 13.17 11.11
CA ALA A 233 -21.23 14.12 11.49
C ALA A 233 -20.69 15.57 11.49
N THR A 234 -21.34 16.47 10.75
CA THR A 234 -21.02 17.91 10.76
C THR A 234 -21.94 18.73 11.63
N GLN A 235 -23.10 18.18 11.99
CA GLN A 235 -24.07 18.83 12.86
C GLN A 235 -24.60 17.85 13.91
N LEU A 236 -24.78 18.35 15.13
CA LEU A 236 -25.25 17.59 16.27
C LEU A 236 -26.31 18.40 17.02
N ALA A 237 -27.38 17.76 17.45
CA ALA A 237 -28.44 18.42 18.22
C ALA A 237 -29.02 17.47 19.27
N ARG A 238 -29.52 18.04 20.37
CA ARG A 238 -30.28 17.31 21.38
C ARG A 238 -31.68 17.88 21.44
N ASP A 239 -32.67 16.99 21.50
CA ASP A 239 -34.04 17.36 21.80
C ASP A 239 -34.23 17.46 23.31
N THR A 240 -34.56 18.65 23.79
CA THR A 240 -34.80 18.93 25.22
C THR A 240 -36.28 19.20 25.51
N GLY A 241 -37.13 19.08 24.50
CA GLY A 241 -38.56 19.29 24.64
C GLY A 241 -39.23 18.17 25.46
N PRO A 242 -40.32 18.47 26.18
CA PRO A 242 -41.07 17.49 26.96
C PRO A 242 -41.65 16.32 26.13
N HIS A 243 -41.74 16.47 24.80
CA HIS A 243 -42.28 15.49 23.87
C HIS A 243 -41.22 14.96 22.90
N ALA A 244 -39.96 14.92 23.32
CA ALA A 244 -38.87 14.33 22.54
C ALA A 244 -39.17 12.89 22.09
N ALA A 245 -38.63 12.51 20.92
CA ALA A 245 -38.83 11.18 20.37
C ALA A 245 -38.34 10.08 21.35
N PRO A 246 -39.18 9.07 21.68
CA PRO A 246 -38.83 8.07 22.69
C PRO A 246 -37.53 7.32 22.35
N GLY A 247 -36.65 7.20 23.34
CA GLY A 247 -35.39 6.44 23.22
C GLY A 247 -34.28 7.13 22.44
N VAL A 248 -34.48 8.37 21.97
CA VAL A 248 -33.46 9.18 21.27
C VAL A 248 -32.85 10.19 22.24
N TYR A 249 -31.52 10.21 22.38
CA TYR A 249 -30.83 11.19 23.24
C TYR A 249 -30.18 12.33 22.46
N ALA A 250 -29.93 12.15 21.16
CA ALA A 250 -29.35 13.16 20.28
C ALA A 250 -29.60 12.81 18.80
N TYR A 251 -29.32 13.76 17.91
CA TYR A 251 -29.33 13.59 16.46
C TYR A 251 -27.99 14.00 15.88
N ALA A 252 -27.56 13.29 14.85
CA ALA A 252 -26.38 13.59 14.06
C ALA A 252 -26.78 13.76 12.59
N ALA A 253 -26.26 14.79 11.94
CA ALA A 253 -26.53 15.07 10.54
C ALA A 253 -25.28 15.44 9.76
N THR A 254 -25.30 15.07 8.47
CA THR A 254 -24.34 15.53 7.48
C THR A 254 -24.95 15.42 6.09
N SER A 255 -24.29 16.04 5.10
CA SER A 255 -24.59 15.84 3.68
C SER A 255 -23.50 15.01 3.02
N TRP A 256 -23.88 13.97 2.30
CA TRP A 256 -22.93 13.14 1.55
C TRP A 256 -23.38 12.92 0.11
N ARG A 257 -22.46 12.49 -0.76
CA ARG A 257 -22.75 12.16 -2.16
C ARG A 257 -22.32 10.74 -2.47
N GLY A 258 -23.31 9.84 -2.47
CA GLY A 258 -23.18 8.45 -2.91
C GLY A 258 -22.31 7.56 -2.03
N ASP A 259 -22.76 6.32 -1.88
CA ASP A 259 -21.91 5.21 -1.41
C ASP A 259 -21.47 4.29 -2.56
N GLN A 260 -21.94 4.58 -3.78
CA GLN A 260 -21.82 3.71 -4.94
C GLN A 260 -21.34 4.46 -6.19
N PRO A 261 -20.59 3.80 -7.09
CA PRO A 261 -20.16 4.40 -8.34
C PRO A 261 -21.34 4.85 -9.20
N GLY A 262 -21.31 6.12 -9.63
CA GLY A 262 -22.39 6.72 -10.45
C GLY A 262 -23.50 7.39 -9.63
N ASP A 263 -23.50 7.24 -8.30
CA ASP A 263 -24.35 8.06 -7.45
C ASP A 263 -23.71 9.44 -7.26
N HIS A 264 -24.42 10.47 -7.71
CA HIS A 264 -23.94 11.85 -7.75
C HIS A 264 -24.86 12.81 -7.02
N ALA A 265 -25.95 12.32 -6.43
CA ALA A 265 -26.89 13.19 -5.73
C ALA A 265 -26.38 13.50 -4.32
N SER A 266 -26.51 14.75 -3.88
CA SER A 266 -26.35 15.05 -2.45
C SER A 266 -27.53 14.50 -1.69
N GLU A 267 -27.28 13.92 -0.53
CA GLU A 267 -28.31 13.45 0.38
C GLU A 267 -28.03 13.92 1.81
N LEU A 268 -29.11 14.11 2.56
CA LEU A 268 -29.08 14.32 4.00
C LEU A 268 -29.04 12.95 4.69
N ARG A 269 -27.93 12.68 5.36
CA ARG A 269 -27.78 11.57 6.30
C ARG A 269 -28.13 12.09 7.68
N LEU A 270 -29.35 11.78 8.13
CA LEU A 270 -29.86 12.17 9.44
C LEU A 270 -30.09 10.91 10.30
N SER A 271 -29.35 10.83 11.40
CA SER A 271 -29.34 9.69 12.31
C SER A 271 -29.80 10.10 13.70
N ALA A 272 -30.73 9.36 14.28
CA ALA A 272 -31.07 9.41 15.69
C ALA A 272 -30.09 8.56 16.48
N LEU A 273 -29.53 9.12 17.57
CA LEU A 273 -28.65 8.43 18.49
C LEU A 273 -29.47 7.87 19.66
N MET A 274 -29.42 6.55 19.82
CA MET A 274 -30.36 5.79 20.63
C MET A 274 -29.81 5.48 22.02
N THR A 275 -30.64 5.66 23.04
CA THR A 275 -30.39 5.16 24.41
C THR A 275 -30.27 3.63 24.43
N VAL A 276 -29.72 3.06 25.51
CA VAL A 276 -29.56 1.59 25.66
C VAL A 276 -30.86 0.83 25.33
N GLY A 277 -32.02 1.29 25.81
CA GLY A 277 -33.30 0.63 25.57
C GLY A 277 -33.90 0.84 24.18
N GLY A 278 -33.32 1.74 23.37
CA GLY A 278 -33.79 2.08 22.02
C GLY A 278 -32.90 1.57 20.88
N GLN A 279 -31.79 0.89 21.20
CA GLN A 279 -30.86 0.36 20.21
C GLN A 279 -31.55 -0.63 19.26
N ARG A 280 -31.17 -0.57 17.98
CA ARG A 280 -31.63 -1.50 16.93
C ARG A 280 -30.59 -2.59 16.70
N ASN A 281 -30.91 -3.53 15.82
CA ASN A 281 -29.95 -4.55 15.40
C ASN A 281 -28.72 -3.91 14.76
N ALA A 282 -27.53 -4.36 15.16
CA ALA A 282 -26.28 -3.91 14.56
C ALA A 282 -26.19 -4.36 13.08
N PRO A 283 -25.60 -3.53 12.20
CA PRO A 283 -25.24 -3.96 10.87
C PRO A 283 -24.19 -5.08 10.92
N ALA A 284 -24.08 -5.87 9.85
CA ALA A 284 -23.08 -6.92 9.73
C ALA A 284 -21.64 -6.35 9.75
N ASP A 285 -21.44 -5.21 9.09
CA ASP A 285 -20.19 -4.45 9.17
C ASP A 285 -20.27 -3.44 10.32
N ALA A 286 -19.51 -3.68 11.37
CA ALA A 286 -19.49 -2.83 12.56
C ALA A 286 -19.00 -1.40 12.25
N ARG A 287 -18.25 -1.16 11.15
CA ARG A 287 -17.84 0.20 10.75
C ARG A 287 -19.03 1.08 10.38
N LEU A 288 -20.15 0.49 9.98
CA LEU A 288 -21.39 1.19 9.62
C LEU A 288 -22.30 1.48 10.83
N GLY A 289 -21.93 1.03 12.02
CA GLY A 289 -22.73 1.25 13.23
C GLY A 289 -22.68 0.06 14.18
N THR A 290 -23.21 0.24 15.38
CA THR A 290 -23.44 -0.86 16.35
C THR A 290 -24.91 -1.00 16.75
N GLY A 291 -25.81 -0.35 16.00
CA GLY A 291 -27.24 -0.29 16.31
C GLY A 291 -27.64 0.89 17.21
N GLU A 292 -26.67 1.75 17.56
CA GLU A 292 -26.87 2.96 18.36
C GLU A 292 -27.24 4.18 17.51
N ASP A 293 -27.01 4.11 16.20
CA ASP A 293 -27.36 5.11 15.21
C ASP A 293 -28.46 4.58 14.28
N ALA A 294 -29.64 5.19 14.33
CA ALA A 294 -30.79 4.80 13.53
C ALA A 294 -31.12 5.88 12.50
N PRO A 295 -31.27 5.57 11.20
CA PRO A 295 -31.68 6.56 10.22
C PRO A 295 -33.07 7.11 10.56
N VAL A 296 -33.22 8.44 10.56
CA VAL A 296 -34.51 9.10 10.79
C VAL A 296 -35.38 9.03 9.54
N LEU A 297 -34.77 9.10 8.35
CA LEU A 297 -35.43 9.06 7.05
C LEU A 297 -34.97 7.83 6.28
N THR A 298 -35.90 7.10 5.66
CA THR A 298 -35.58 5.95 4.80
C THR A 298 -36.53 5.95 3.58
N PRO A 299 -36.02 6.15 2.35
CA PRO A 299 -34.61 6.43 2.00
C PRO A 299 -34.12 7.80 2.54
N ALA A 300 -32.80 8.02 2.47
CA ALA A 300 -32.21 9.31 2.80
C ALA A 300 -32.81 10.43 1.92
N TYR A 301 -32.86 11.65 2.46
CA TYR A 301 -33.48 12.76 1.76
C TYR A 301 -32.52 13.36 0.73
N ARG A 302 -32.92 13.37 -0.54
CA ARG A 302 -32.15 13.97 -1.62
C ARG A 302 -32.15 15.51 -1.54
N ILE A 303 -30.96 16.09 -1.58
CA ILE A 303 -30.72 17.54 -1.61
C ILE A 303 -30.47 17.96 -3.06
N ASP A 304 -31.42 18.68 -3.63
CA ASP A 304 -31.33 19.18 -5.00
C ASP A 304 -30.55 20.50 -5.04
N GLU A 305 -29.21 20.41 -4.97
CA GLU A 305 -28.32 21.57 -5.01
C GLU A 305 -28.25 22.22 -6.42
N PRO A 306 -28.09 23.54 -6.51
CA PRO A 306 -27.84 24.23 -7.78
C PRO A 306 -26.60 23.65 -8.50
N PRO A 307 -26.59 23.57 -9.84
CA PRO A 307 -25.50 22.98 -10.60
C PRO A 307 -24.10 23.54 -10.29
N ASP A 308 -24.03 24.85 -10.01
CA ASP A 308 -22.78 25.58 -9.79
C ASP A 308 -22.26 25.53 -8.33
N THR A 309 -22.93 24.78 -7.46
CA THR A 309 -22.49 24.64 -6.07
C THR A 309 -21.19 23.86 -6.01
N ALA A 310 -20.14 24.45 -5.44
CA ALA A 310 -18.87 23.77 -5.22
C ALA A 310 -19.09 22.57 -4.30
N LYS A 311 -18.72 21.37 -4.77
CA LYS A 311 -18.98 20.12 -4.06
C LYS A 311 -17.75 19.73 -3.24
N PRO A 312 -17.92 19.20 -2.02
CA PRO A 312 -16.81 18.68 -1.24
C PRO A 312 -16.22 17.44 -1.94
N SER A 313 -14.90 17.34 -1.93
CA SER A 313 -14.14 16.12 -2.29
C SER A 313 -13.41 15.65 -1.04
N ALA A 314 -13.25 14.34 -0.82
CA ALA A 314 -12.47 13.82 0.31
C ALA A 314 -11.02 14.38 0.32
N ASP A 315 -10.48 14.68 -0.86
CA ASP A 315 -9.14 15.24 -1.06
C ASP A 315 -9.08 16.78 -0.90
N ASP A 316 -10.21 17.46 -0.65
CA ASP A 316 -10.19 18.89 -0.30
C ASP A 316 -9.47 19.05 1.06
N PRO A 317 -8.63 20.09 1.26
CA PRO A 317 -8.08 20.36 2.58
C PRO A 317 -9.15 20.53 3.66
N TYR A 318 -10.32 21.07 3.32
CA TYR A 318 -11.41 21.36 4.26
C TYR A 318 -12.79 21.03 3.69
N PRO A 319 -13.10 19.74 3.44
CA PRO A 319 -14.32 19.34 2.74
C PRO A 319 -15.59 19.75 3.48
N GLU A 320 -15.56 19.75 4.81
CA GLU A 320 -16.66 20.14 5.68
C GLU A 320 -17.15 21.58 5.45
N ARG A 321 -16.30 22.49 4.96
CA ARG A 321 -16.67 23.90 4.70
C ARG A 321 -17.62 24.06 3.52
N ARG A 322 -17.76 23.02 2.69
CA ARG A 322 -18.64 22.94 1.52
C ARG A 322 -19.81 21.97 1.71
N ALA A 323 -20.01 21.45 2.93
CA ALA A 323 -21.16 20.59 3.22
C ALA A 323 -22.48 21.35 3.00
N ALA A 324 -23.47 20.68 2.41
CA ALA A 324 -24.79 21.26 2.13
C ALA A 324 -25.59 21.52 3.41
N VAL A 325 -25.30 20.76 4.48
CA VAL A 325 -25.94 20.84 5.80
C VAL A 325 -25.08 21.70 6.73
N SER A 326 -25.64 22.82 7.19
CA SER A 326 -24.93 23.87 7.95
C SER A 326 -25.45 24.11 9.37
N GLY A 327 -26.50 23.40 9.79
CA GLY A 327 -27.10 23.56 11.12
C GLY A 327 -28.15 22.49 11.41
N LEU A 328 -28.33 22.16 12.68
CA LEU A 328 -29.29 21.18 13.17
C LEU A 328 -29.84 21.62 14.54
N ALA A 329 -31.15 21.53 14.73
CA ALA A 329 -31.79 21.71 16.04
C ALA A 329 -32.95 20.74 16.20
N ALA A 330 -33.31 20.41 17.44
CA ALA A 330 -34.44 19.52 17.73
C ALA A 330 -35.23 19.97 18.96
N HIS A 331 -36.56 19.90 18.90
CA HIS A 331 -37.47 20.16 20.02
C HIS A 331 -38.81 19.45 19.80
N ASP A 332 -39.29 18.71 20.80
CA ASP A 332 -40.59 18.01 20.78
C ASP A 332 -40.79 17.09 19.56
N GLY A 333 -39.74 16.37 19.17
CA GLY A 333 -39.75 15.45 18.02
C GLY A 333 -39.66 16.14 16.65
N LEU A 334 -39.62 17.47 16.59
CA LEU A 334 -39.34 18.24 15.39
C LEU A 334 -37.84 18.47 15.25
N VAL A 335 -37.25 17.96 14.17
CA VAL A 335 -35.85 18.21 13.79
C VAL A 335 -35.82 19.24 12.66
N VAL A 336 -34.99 20.26 12.79
CA VAL A 336 -34.81 21.34 11.81
C VAL A 336 -33.39 21.30 11.27
N VAL A 337 -33.24 21.32 9.94
CA VAL A 337 -31.96 21.28 9.24
C VAL A 337 -31.78 22.54 8.41
N SER A 338 -30.62 23.20 8.52
CA SER A 338 -30.25 24.31 7.65
C SER A 338 -29.60 23.80 6.36
N LEU A 339 -30.13 24.24 5.21
CA LEU A 339 -29.60 23.95 3.88
C LEU A 339 -29.07 25.25 3.26
N ARG A 340 -27.79 25.55 3.52
CA ARG A 340 -27.17 26.85 3.26
C ARG A 340 -27.30 27.29 1.80
N ALA A 341 -26.82 26.46 0.87
CA ALA A 341 -26.82 26.73 -0.56
C ALA A 341 -28.23 26.89 -1.16
N LEU A 342 -29.27 26.39 -0.46
CA LEU A 342 -30.66 26.46 -0.89
C LEU A 342 -31.43 27.64 -0.28
N ASN A 343 -30.85 28.38 0.67
CA ASN A 343 -31.55 29.41 1.44
C ASN A 343 -32.85 28.88 2.08
N GLN A 344 -32.78 27.69 2.68
CA GLN A 344 -33.95 26.99 3.21
C GLN A 344 -33.67 26.29 4.55
N LEU A 345 -34.71 26.25 5.38
CA LEU A 345 -34.84 25.32 6.50
C LEU A 345 -35.67 24.11 6.05
N LEU A 346 -35.24 22.91 6.42
CA LEU A 346 -35.96 21.66 6.23
C LEU A 346 -36.48 21.16 7.58
N PHE A 347 -37.78 20.90 7.68
CA PHE A 347 -38.44 20.44 8.90
C PHE A 347 -38.78 18.95 8.78
N VAL A 348 -38.35 18.17 9.76
CA VAL A 348 -38.48 16.71 9.81
C VAL A 348 -39.22 16.31 11.09
N ASP A 349 -40.30 15.55 10.95
CA ASP A 349 -40.98 14.90 12.06
C ASP A 349 -40.25 13.58 12.32
N ALA A 350 -39.39 13.57 13.35
CA ALA A 350 -38.55 12.43 13.67
C ALA A 350 -39.35 11.24 14.20
N ALA A 351 -40.49 11.51 14.88
CA ALA A 351 -41.36 10.46 15.41
C ALA A 351 -42.13 9.75 14.29
N ARG A 352 -42.52 10.47 13.23
CA ARG A 352 -43.22 9.91 12.06
C ARG A 352 -42.30 9.60 10.87
N HIS A 353 -40.99 9.74 11.03
CA HIS A 353 -39.98 9.42 10.02
C HIS A 353 -40.23 10.09 8.65
N ARG A 354 -40.63 11.38 8.64
CA ARG A 354 -40.97 12.09 7.40
C ARG A 354 -40.50 13.54 7.38
N VAL A 355 -40.18 14.02 6.19
CA VAL A 355 -40.06 15.45 5.92
C VAL A 355 -41.46 16.07 5.94
N VAL A 356 -41.63 17.15 6.71
CA VAL A 356 -42.92 17.85 6.83
C VAL A 356 -43.01 18.96 5.80
N GLN A 357 -42.04 19.89 5.81
CA GLN A 357 -42.07 21.08 4.96
C GLN A 357 -40.68 21.72 4.84
N ARG A 358 -40.50 22.59 3.84
CA ARG A 358 -39.38 23.53 3.72
C ARG A 358 -39.86 24.96 3.95
N ALA A 359 -39.04 25.81 4.59
CA ALA A 359 -39.31 27.24 4.72
C ALA A 359 -38.10 28.07 4.24
N PRO A 360 -38.31 29.22 3.59
CA PRO A 360 -37.21 30.08 3.16
C PRO A 360 -36.54 30.75 4.37
N LEU A 361 -35.21 30.78 4.35
CA LEU A 361 -34.40 31.59 5.26
C LEU A 361 -33.08 31.90 4.53
N ALA A 362 -32.64 33.16 4.50
CA ALA A 362 -31.41 33.52 3.78
C ALA A 362 -30.16 33.01 4.52
N ASP A 363 -29.22 32.40 3.78
CA ASP A 363 -27.95 31.84 4.27
C ASP A 363 -28.08 31.21 5.67
N PRO A 364 -28.94 30.17 5.83
CA PRO A 364 -29.23 29.57 7.12
C PRO A 364 -28.03 28.74 7.58
N ARG A 365 -27.65 28.88 8.84
CA ARG A 365 -26.48 28.21 9.43
C ARG A 365 -26.85 27.56 10.76
N GLY A 366 -26.03 27.69 11.80
CA GLY A 366 -26.31 27.15 13.13
C GLY A 366 -27.73 27.44 13.62
N LEU A 367 -28.31 26.42 14.26
CA LEU A 367 -29.66 26.42 14.81
C LEU A 367 -29.61 26.01 16.28
N ALA A 368 -30.53 26.53 17.10
CA ALA A 368 -30.77 26.06 18.45
C ALA A 368 -32.23 26.34 18.86
N PHE A 369 -32.78 25.56 19.78
CA PHE A 369 -34.02 25.94 20.47
C PHE A 369 -33.69 26.58 21.81
N ASP A 370 -34.39 27.65 22.18
CA ASP A 370 -34.32 28.22 23.53
C ASP A 370 -35.16 27.39 24.52
N ALA A 371 -35.07 27.72 25.82
CA ALA A 371 -35.79 27.01 26.87
C ALA A 371 -37.32 27.16 26.80
N GLN A 372 -37.83 28.06 25.95
CA GLN A 372 -39.26 28.26 25.70
C GLN A 372 -39.73 27.53 24.43
N GLY A 373 -38.83 26.87 23.70
CA GLY A 373 -39.14 26.15 22.47
C GLY A 373 -39.18 27.04 21.22
N HIS A 374 -38.64 28.26 21.26
CA HIS A 374 -38.47 29.06 20.04
C HIS A 374 -37.19 28.65 19.29
N LEU A 375 -37.28 28.57 17.97
CA LEU A 375 -36.14 28.29 17.10
C LEU A 375 -35.31 29.56 16.89
N LEU A 376 -34.07 29.54 17.34
CA LEU A 376 -33.05 30.52 16.97
C LEU A 376 -32.26 30.01 15.77
N ALA A 377 -32.13 30.85 14.75
CA ALA A 377 -31.45 30.51 13.50
C ALA A 377 -30.52 31.63 13.06
N LEU A 378 -29.27 31.30 12.76
CA LEU A 378 -28.36 32.21 12.06
C LEU A 378 -28.81 32.36 10.60
N SER A 379 -28.92 33.60 10.15
CA SER A 379 -29.34 33.97 8.79
C SER A 379 -28.41 35.07 8.26
N GLY A 380 -27.47 34.67 7.41
CA GLY A 380 -26.37 35.55 6.99
C GLY A 380 -25.56 36.03 8.19
N VAL A 381 -25.58 37.34 8.44
CA VAL A 381 -24.86 37.98 9.56
C VAL A 381 -25.78 38.33 10.74
N HIS A 382 -26.99 37.75 10.79
CA HIS A 382 -27.97 38.01 11.85
C HIS A 382 -28.34 36.73 12.59
N LEU A 383 -28.85 36.90 13.81
CA LEU A 383 -29.60 35.85 14.52
C LEU A 383 -31.08 36.21 14.50
N VAL A 384 -31.93 35.29 14.05
CA VAL A 384 -33.38 35.44 14.05
C VAL A 384 -34.05 34.38 14.92
N ARG A 385 -35.25 34.70 15.42
CA ARG A 385 -36.14 33.80 16.14
C ARG A 385 -37.38 33.49 15.30
N LEU A 386 -37.80 32.23 15.30
CA LEU A 386 -39.04 31.74 14.71
C LEU A 386 -39.77 30.88 15.75
N ASP A 387 -41.09 30.91 15.72
CA ASP A 387 -41.92 29.92 16.40
C ASP A 387 -42.12 28.76 15.42
N ALA A 388 -41.75 27.54 15.79
CA ALA A 388 -41.88 26.35 14.96
C ALA A 388 -42.32 25.14 15.78
N SER A 389 -43.52 24.60 15.49
CA SER A 389 -44.07 23.48 16.24
C SER A 389 -44.94 22.58 15.36
N LEU A 390 -45.01 21.29 15.71
CA LEU A 390 -45.97 20.35 15.15
C LEU A 390 -47.25 20.35 15.99
N ASP A 391 -48.41 20.39 15.34
CA ASP A 391 -49.66 20.11 16.03
C ASP A 391 -49.90 18.60 16.22
N ALA A 392 -51.00 18.23 16.90
CA ALA A 392 -51.34 16.83 17.16
C ALA A 392 -51.52 15.99 15.87
N GLY A 393 -51.90 16.63 14.74
CA GLY A 393 -52.00 16.00 13.43
C GLY A 393 -50.66 15.89 12.69
N GLY A 394 -49.59 16.46 13.25
CA GLY A 394 -48.27 16.53 12.63
C GLY A 394 -48.17 17.55 11.50
N GLN A 395 -49.01 18.59 11.50
CA GLN A 395 -48.83 19.76 10.61
C GLN A 395 -47.89 20.77 11.26
N LEU A 396 -47.03 21.39 10.44
CA LEU A 396 -46.07 22.40 10.88
C LEU A 396 -46.72 23.78 10.93
N HIS A 397 -46.57 24.46 12.06
CA HIS A 397 -46.82 25.89 12.19
C HIS A 397 -45.47 26.60 12.30
N VAL A 398 -45.19 27.57 11.42
CA VAL A 398 -43.94 28.34 11.41
C VAL A 398 -44.22 29.85 11.29
N SER A 399 -43.66 30.65 12.18
CA SER A 399 -43.80 32.12 12.14
C SER A 399 -42.85 32.77 11.14
N ALA A 400 -43.06 34.06 10.85
CA ALA A 400 -42.03 34.88 10.19
C ALA A 400 -40.81 35.08 11.12
N PRO A 401 -39.59 35.21 10.56
CA PRO A 401 -38.39 35.43 11.35
C PRO A 401 -38.37 36.83 12.00
N GLN A 402 -37.99 36.88 13.26
CA GLN A 402 -37.84 38.10 14.06
C GLN A 402 -36.38 38.29 14.42
N ALA A 403 -35.79 39.45 14.15
CA ALA A 403 -34.39 39.71 14.49
C ALA A 403 -34.17 39.71 16.01
N VAL A 404 -33.16 38.97 16.46
CA VAL A 404 -32.64 38.98 17.85
C VAL A 404 -31.31 39.72 17.87
N ILE A 405 -30.38 39.36 16.98
CA ILE A 405 -29.10 40.05 16.80
C ILE A 405 -29.05 40.58 15.37
N ALA A 406 -29.05 41.91 15.22
CA ALA A 406 -29.04 42.58 13.92
C ALA A 406 -27.65 43.09 13.50
N SER A 407 -26.65 43.06 14.39
CA SER A 407 -25.28 43.53 14.11
C SER A 407 -24.27 42.93 15.09
N GLY A 408 -22.98 42.95 14.73
CA GLY A 408 -21.90 42.45 15.58
C GLY A 408 -21.45 41.01 15.26
N LEU A 409 -22.03 40.40 14.24
CA LEU A 409 -21.58 39.15 13.63
C LEU A 409 -21.04 39.45 12.22
N GLU A 410 -20.03 38.71 11.80
CA GLU A 410 -19.36 38.88 10.50
C GLU A 410 -19.50 37.63 9.63
N ASP A 411 -19.16 36.45 10.17
CA ASP A 411 -19.35 35.17 9.49
C ASP A 411 -19.74 34.08 10.51
N PRO A 412 -20.95 34.15 11.10
CA PRO A 412 -21.35 33.27 12.18
C PRO A 412 -21.58 31.84 11.68
N GLN A 413 -21.17 30.82 12.45
CA GLN A 413 -21.27 29.41 12.03
C GLN A 413 -22.25 28.61 12.88
N SER A 414 -22.09 28.65 14.20
CA SER A 414 -22.88 27.88 15.16
C SER A 414 -23.28 28.73 16.36
N LEU A 415 -24.28 28.28 17.12
CA LEU A 415 -24.67 28.91 18.37
C LEU A 415 -25.02 27.89 19.46
N CYS A 416 -24.88 28.31 20.72
CA CYS A 416 -25.48 27.63 21.87
C CYS A 416 -25.99 28.66 22.88
N ILE A 417 -26.87 28.22 23.79
CA ILE A 417 -27.55 29.08 24.75
C ILE A 417 -27.35 28.48 26.14
N ASP A 418 -26.98 29.29 27.12
CA ASP A 418 -26.91 28.84 28.51
C ASP A 418 -28.28 28.92 29.22
N PRO A 419 -28.45 28.29 30.40
CA PRO A 419 -29.73 28.32 31.12
C PRO A 419 -30.21 29.72 31.54
N SER A 420 -29.36 30.75 31.51
CA SER A 420 -29.73 32.14 31.79
C SER A 420 -30.24 32.89 30.55
N GLY A 421 -30.14 32.28 29.36
CA GLY A 421 -30.48 32.90 28.08
C GLY A 421 -29.33 33.67 27.44
N THR A 422 -28.09 33.52 27.93
CA THR A 422 -26.90 34.09 27.25
C THR A 422 -26.62 33.27 25.99
N ILE A 423 -26.37 33.97 24.89
CA ILE A 423 -26.18 33.40 23.55
C ILE A 423 -24.69 33.45 23.20
N TYR A 424 -24.13 32.31 22.82
CA TYR A 424 -22.76 32.17 22.34
C TYR A 424 -22.82 31.87 20.84
N VAL A 425 -22.05 32.60 20.03
CA VAL A 425 -22.01 32.43 18.57
C VAL A 425 -20.57 32.30 18.12
N SER A 426 -20.21 31.22 17.43
CA SER A 426 -18.91 31.09 16.79
C SER A 426 -18.87 31.89 15.49
N ASP A 427 -17.82 32.70 15.29
CA ASP A 427 -17.75 33.67 14.20
C ASP A 427 -16.37 33.61 13.51
N TRP A 428 -16.37 33.33 12.20
CA TRP A 428 -15.19 33.20 11.32
C TRP A 428 -14.79 34.49 10.64
N GLY A 429 -15.43 35.63 10.96
CA GLY A 429 -15.03 36.92 10.43
C GLY A 429 -13.58 37.25 10.78
N LYS A 430 -13.18 38.51 10.62
CA LYS A 430 -11.78 38.93 10.77
C LYS A 430 -11.14 38.58 12.12
N SER A 431 -11.95 38.30 13.14
CA SER A 431 -11.49 37.99 14.49
C SER A 431 -11.35 36.50 14.81
N HIS A 432 -12.07 35.57 14.15
CA HIS A 432 -12.15 34.14 14.51
C HIS A 432 -12.35 33.90 16.03
N GLN A 433 -13.53 34.27 16.54
CA GLN A 433 -13.82 34.25 17.99
C GLN A 433 -15.22 33.68 18.27
N VAL A 434 -15.48 33.34 19.53
CA VAL A 434 -16.86 33.17 20.01
C VAL A 434 -17.37 34.50 20.57
N ARG A 435 -18.42 35.04 19.97
CA ARG A 435 -19.12 36.25 20.39
C ARG A 435 -20.21 35.89 21.40
N VAL A 436 -20.29 36.61 22.51
CA VAL A 436 -21.22 36.34 23.61
C VAL A 436 -22.21 37.49 23.76
N PHE A 437 -23.50 37.21 23.70
CA PHE A 437 -24.60 38.17 23.78
C PHE A 437 -25.54 37.83 24.94
N ASP A 438 -26.24 38.82 25.49
CA ASP A 438 -27.38 38.54 26.36
C ASP A 438 -28.61 38.09 25.56
N GLY A 439 -29.66 37.66 26.26
CA GLY A 439 -30.91 37.21 25.62
C GLY A 439 -31.68 38.30 24.85
N SER A 440 -31.26 39.57 24.94
CA SER A 440 -31.79 40.67 24.12
C SER A 440 -31.00 40.92 22.83
N GLY A 441 -29.89 40.18 22.65
CA GLY A 441 -29.01 40.32 21.51
C GLY A 441 -27.93 41.40 21.65
N LYS A 442 -27.68 41.91 22.87
CA LYS A 442 -26.59 42.86 23.12
C LYS A 442 -25.28 42.13 23.34
N LEU A 443 -24.23 42.53 22.61
CA LEU A 443 -22.88 41.96 22.76
C LEU A 443 -22.32 42.26 24.17
N LEU A 444 -21.90 41.21 24.87
CA LEU A 444 -21.30 41.27 26.20
C LEU A 444 -19.76 41.20 26.15
N ARG A 445 -19.22 40.23 25.40
CA ARG A 445 -17.78 39.96 25.29
C ARG A 445 -17.45 39.06 24.09
N ALA A 446 -16.17 38.80 23.88
CA ALA A 446 -15.67 37.77 22.97
C ALA A 446 -14.70 36.84 23.72
N ILE A 447 -14.63 35.58 23.30
CA ILE A 447 -13.72 34.56 23.84
C ILE A 447 -12.71 34.19 22.74
N GLY A 448 -11.44 34.05 23.15
CA GLY A 448 -10.29 33.86 22.26
C GLY A 448 -9.62 35.19 21.88
N HIS A 449 -8.36 35.13 21.46
CA HIS A 449 -7.65 36.27 20.86
C HIS A 449 -8.14 36.50 19.42
N ALA A 450 -8.20 37.77 19.01
CA ALA A 450 -8.67 38.13 17.68
C ALA A 450 -7.56 38.02 16.64
N GLY A 451 -7.89 37.48 15.46
CA GLY A 451 -7.03 37.48 14.28
C GLY A 451 -7.49 36.47 13.23
N ALA A 452 -6.95 36.56 12.03
CA ALA A 452 -7.05 35.47 11.06
C ALA A 452 -6.00 34.38 11.37
N PRO A 453 -6.26 33.10 11.03
CA PRO A 453 -5.22 32.07 11.02
C PRO A 453 -3.99 32.54 10.24
N ALA A 454 -2.81 32.35 10.82
CA ALA A 454 -1.56 32.86 10.26
C ALA A 454 -0.40 31.89 10.52
N VAL A 455 0.68 32.08 9.76
CA VAL A 455 1.98 31.43 10.00
C VAL A 455 2.74 32.13 11.14
N GLY A 456 3.71 31.44 11.72
CA GLY A 456 4.57 31.95 12.80
C GLY A 456 4.35 31.23 14.13
N LEU A 457 4.70 31.87 15.25
CA LEU A 457 4.53 31.28 16.58
C LEU A 457 3.06 30.96 16.86
N TYR A 458 2.81 29.78 17.42
CA TYR A 458 1.48 29.31 17.72
C TYR A 458 0.92 30.00 18.97
N ASP A 459 -0.26 30.61 18.85
CA ASP A 459 -1.01 31.17 19.98
C ASP A 459 -2.18 30.25 20.36
N PRO A 460 -2.11 29.52 21.50
CA PRO A 460 -3.23 28.69 21.95
C PRO A 460 -4.46 29.50 22.35
N GLN A 461 -4.35 30.81 22.58
CA GLN A 461 -5.50 31.66 22.88
C GLN A 461 -6.27 32.07 21.61
N HIS A 462 -5.68 31.91 20.43
CA HIS A 462 -6.36 32.15 19.15
C HIS A 462 -7.15 30.91 18.72
N MET A 463 -8.32 31.09 18.10
CA MET A 463 -9.11 29.99 17.54
C MET A 463 -9.02 30.01 16.02
N ASN A 464 -8.79 28.85 15.40
CA ASN A 464 -8.84 28.74 13.94
C ASN A 464 -10.20 28.20 13.51
N HIS A 465 -10.97 29.01 12.78
CA HIS A 465 -12.28 28.62 12.24
C HIS A 465 -13.19 27.94 13.30
N PRO A 466 -13.54 28.62 14.42
CA PRO A 466 -14.41 28.03 15.45
C PRO A 466 -15.77 27.65 14.87
N ALA A 467 -16.15 26.38 14.93
CA ALA A 467 -17.35 25.83 14.28
C ALA A 467 -18.41 25.44 15.33
N GLY A 468 -18.70 24.15 15.51
CA GLY A 468 -19.63 23.67 16.52
C GLY A 468 -19.19 24.00 17.95
N ILE A 469 -20.12 24.51 18.76
CA ILE A 469 -19.88 24.91 20.15
C ILE A 469 -20.94 24.33 21.10
N ALA A 470 -20.54 23.98 22.31
CA ALA A 470 -21.46 23.49 23.35
C ALA A 470 -20.97 23.87 24.75
N LEU A 471 -21.91 24.09 25.69
CA LEU A 471 -21.61 24.25 27.11
C LEU A 471 -21.77 22.90 27.82
N ASP A 472 -20.78 22.52 28.62
CA ASP A 472 -20.90 21.36 29.50
C ASP A 472 -21.59 21.69 30.83
N GLY A 473 -21.87 20.66 31.64
CA GLY A 473 -22.54 20.80 32.94
C GLY A 473 -21.80 21.67 33.96
N ASN A 474 -20.52 21.99 33.74
CA ASN A 474 -19.71 22.85 34.59
C ASN A 474 -19.59 24.29 34.05
N GLY A 475 -20.33 24.64 32.99
CA GLY A 475 -20.27 25.96 32.37
C GLY A 475 -18.98 26.19 31.56
N ARG A 476 -18.32 25.12 31.10
CA ARG A 476 -17.19 25.25 30.19
C ARG A 476 -17.68 25.17 28.75
N LEU A 477 -17.19 26.09 27.91
CA LEU A 477 -17.47 26.15 26.49
C LEU A 477 -16.48 25.26 25.73
N TRP A 478 -17.00 24.25 25.05
CA TRP A 478 -16.27 23.39 24.13
C TRP A 478 -16.43 23.91 22.71
N VAL A 479 -15.33 23.94 21.96
CA VAL A 479 -15.27 24.47 20.59
C VAL A 479 -14.54 23.47 19.70
N ALA A 480 -15.21 23.00 18.65
CA ALA A 480 -14.54 22.35 17.52
C ALA A 480 -13.97 23.43 16.60
N GLU A 481 -12.68 23.32 16.28
CA GLU A 481 -12.00 24.22 15.35
C GLU A 481 -11.85 23.52 14.00
N ASN A 482 -12.51 24.06 12.99
CA ASN A 482 -12.57 23.54 11.62
C ASN A 482 -11.30 23.93 10.86
N ASP A 483 -10.15 23.54 11.39
CA ASP A 483 -8.83 23.77 10.82
C ASP A 483 -7.97 22.53 11.04
N LYS A 484 -7.00 22.27 10.16
CA LYS A 484 -6.10 21.11 10.25
C LYS A 484 -4.72 21.50 10.77
N THR A 485 -4.48 22.80 10.94
CA THR A 485 -3.18 23.38 11.26
C THR A 485 -3.27 24.24 12.55
N PRO A 486 -3.51 23.62 13.73
CA PRO A 486 -3.75 22.20 14.00
C PRO A 486 -5.24 21.81 14.06
N LYS A 487 -5.55 20.52 13.85
CA LYS A 487 -6.85 19.93 14.24
C LYS A 487 -7.03 20.07 15.74
N ARG A 488 -8.09 20.74 16.17
CA ARG A 488 -8.23 21.13 17.58
C ARG A 488 -9.66 21.07 18.10
N VAL A 489 -9.79 20.59 19.33
CA VAL A 489 -10.96 20.85 20.19
C VAL A 489 -10.47 21.63 21.41
N SER A 490 -11.01 22.83 21.63
CA SER A 490 -10.63 23.70 22.74
C SER A 490 -11.75 23.84 23.78
N VAL A 491 -11.35 24.04 25.04
CA VAL A 491 -12.24 24.15 26.19
C VAL A 491 -11.94 25.44 26.94
N TRP A 492 -12.97 26.24 27.18
CA TRP A 492 -12.87 27.58 27.75
C TRP A 492 -13.78 27.72 28.96
N ASP A 493 -13.36 28.52 29.93
CA ASP A 493 -14.28 29.00 30.95
C ASP A 493 -15.24 29.99 30.28
N ALA A 494 -16.53 29.65 30.20
CA ALA A 494 -17.48 30.47 29.44
C ALA A 494 -17.67 31.86 30.07
N ALA A 495 -17.57 31.95 31.41
CA ALA A 495 -17.77 33.20 32.15
C ALA A 495 -16.59 34.16 31.97
N THR A 496 -15.36 33.66 32.14
CA THR A 496 -14.15 34.50 32.11
C THR A 496 -13.47 34.55 30.75
N GLY A 497 -13.78 33.64 29.83
CA GLY A 497 -13.11 33.49 28.53
C GLY A 497 -11.69 32.93 28.61
N ARG A 498 -11.31 32.29 29.72
CA ARG A 498 -9.97 31.73 29.93
C ARG A 498 -9.88 30.35 29.28
N LEU A 499 -8.84 30.08 28.51
CA LEU A 499 -8.55 28.73 28.01
C LEU A 499 -8.32 27.76 29.19
N VAL A 500 -9.08 26.68 29.23
CA VAL A 500 -9.00 25.60 30.23
C VAL A 500 -8.16 24.45 29.71
N ASN A 501 -8.42 24.01 28.47
CA ASN A 501 -7.68 22.90 27.85
C ASN A 501 -7.77 22.95 26.31
N ALA A 502 -6.88 22.24 25.63
CA ALA A 502 -6.91 22.03 24.18
C ALA A 502 -6.38 20.63 23.84
N PHE A 503 -7.03 19.98 22.89
CA PHE A 503 -6.68 18.66 22.39
C PHE A 503 -6.37 18.74 20.90
N TYR A 504 -5.31 18.06 20.46
CA TYR A 504 -4.72 18.23 19.13
C TYR A 504 -4.63 16.90 18.39
N GLY A 505 -5.08 16.85 17.14
CA GLY A 505 -4.97 15.66 16.27
C GLY A 505 -6.31 15.04 15.89
N PRO A 506 -6.32 13.79 15.40
CA PRO A 506 -5.14 12.95 15.08
C PRO A 506 -4.43 13.41 13.79
N PRO A 507 -3.31 12.77 13.40
CA PRO A 507 -2.64 13.03 12.12
C PRO A 507 -3.54 12.75 10.91
N ARG A 508 -3.06 13.09 9.72
CA ARG A 508 -3.70 12.76 8.44
C ARG A 508 -3.75 11.26 8.20
N TYR A 509 -4.50 10.88 7.17
CA TYR A 509 -4.54 9.51 6.68
C TYR A 509 -3.13 8.96 6.39
N GLY A 510 -2.85 7.73 6.84
CA GLY A 510 -1.53 7.11 6.70
C GLY A 510 -0.42 7.65 7.61
N GLY A 511 -0.73 8.57 8.55
CA GLY A 511 0.19 9.07 9.56
C GLY A 511 1.03 10.29 9.12
N GLY A 512 2.24 10.42 9.66
CA GLY A 512 3.22 11.40 9.19
C GLY A 512 4.05 12.09 10.26
N GLY A 513 4.88 13.00 9.78
CA GLY A 513 5.81 13.82 10.54
C GLY A 513 7.21 13.20 10.70
N ALA A 514 8.14 14.01 11.21
CA ALA A 514 9.53 13.64 11.44
C ALA A 514 10.08 14.30 12.71
N LEU A 515 10.85 13.52 13.47
CA LEU A 515 11.65 14.04 14.58
C LEU A 515 12.85 14.81 14.02
N ASP A 516 13.19 15.95 14.61
CA ASP A 516 14.40 16.66 14.25
C ASP A 516 15.65 15.87 14.71
N PRO A 517 16.58 15.52 13.80
CA PRO A 517 17.73 14.71 14.14
C PRO A 517 18.74 15.43 15.04
N ARG A 518 18.77 16.77 15.08
CA ARG A 518 19.71 17.56 15.90
C ARG A 518 19.10 18.06 17.21
N ASP A 519 17.79 18.28 17.23
CA ASP A 519 17.06 18.71 18.42
C ASP A 519 15.81 17.85 18.64
N ARG A 520 15.97 16.72 19.34
CA ARG A 520 14.87 15.80 19.64
C ARG A 520 13.68 16.42 20.39
N THR A 521 13.79 17.65 20.88
CA THR A 521 12.63 18.37 21.44
C THR A 521 11.70 18.95 20.37
N ARG A 522 12.04 18.81 19.08
CA ARG A 522 11.25 19.30 17.94
C ARG A 522 10.75 18.16 17.09
N PHE A 523 9.50 18.31 16.68
CA PHE A 523 8.85 17.39 15.76
C PHE A 523 8.08 18.20 14.72
N TYR A 524 8.27 17.86 13.45
CA TYR A 524 7.62 18.52 12.34
C TYR A 524 6.55 17.62 11.77
N TYR A 525 5.36 18.17 11.55
CA TYR A 525 4.25 17.48 10.92
C TYR A 525 3.68 18.38 9.84
N ALA A 526 3.30 17.79 8.70
CA ALA A 526 2.54 18.48 7.68
C ALA A 526 1.46 17.56 7.10
N ASP A 527 0.37 18.19 6.68
CA ASP A 527 -0.65 17.62 5.82
C ASP A 527 -1.00 18.59 4.67
N GLU A 528 -2.07 18.31 3.92
CA GLU A 528 -2.48 19.11 2.76
C GLU A 528 -2.87 20.56 3.11
N ALA A 529 -3.15 20.84 4.40
CA ALA A 529 -3.57 22.15 4.85
C ALA A 529 -2.41 23.02 5.37
N GLY A 530 -1.32 22.42 5.83
CA GLY A 530 -0.19 23.17 6.37
C GLY A 530 0.79 22.32 7.17
N ALA A 531 1.71 23.01 7.85
CA ALA A 531 2.71 22.39 8.71
C ALA A 531 2.64 22.94 10.14
N ILE A 532 3.07 22.11 11.08
CA ILE A 532 3.10 22.40 12.52
C ILE A 532 4.47 21.95 13.05
N GLU A 533 5.15 22.83 13.79
CA GLU A 533 6.25 22.45 14.66
C GLU A 533 5.70 22.18 16.06
N PHE A 534 5.99 21.01 16.62
CA PHE A 534 5.69 20.64 18.00
C PHE A 534 6.94 20.71 18.88
N ARG A 535 6.73 21.09 20.14
CA ARG A 535 7.71 20.89 21.22
C ARG A 535 7.36 19.64 22.00
N LEU A 536 8.35 18.76 22.14
CA LEU A 536 8.21 17.48 22.82
C LEU A 536 8.75 17.57 24.26
N ASP A 537 7.94 17.17 25.22
CA ASP A 537 8.35 16.90 26.59
C ASP A 537 8.62 15.40 26.76
N TRP A 538 9.89 15.04 26.70
CA TRP A 538 10.33 13.66 26.86
C TRP A 538 10.13 13.14 28.27
N THR A 539 10.02 13.97 29.31
CA THR A 539 9.84 13.50 30.68
C THR A 539 8.41 13.01 30.87
N HIS A 540 7.43 13.78 30.38
CA HIS A 540 6.01 13.50 30.56
C HIS A 540 5.40 12.74 29.37
N GLY A 541 6.10 12.63 28.24
CA GLY A 541 5.60 11.97 27.04
C GLY A 541 4.47 12.76 26.37
N THR A 542 4.56 14.09 26.39
CA THR A 542 3.55 15.01 25.87
C THR A 542 4.15 15.93 24.83
N SER A 543 3.30 16.58 24.03
CA SER A 543 3.69 17.54 23.00
C SER A 543 2.75 18.75 23.02
N VAL A 544 3.26 19.89 22.54
CA VAL A 544 2.44 21.09 22.31
C VAL A 544 2.83 21.72 20.98
N PRO A 545 1.88 22.24 20.18
CA PRO A 545 2.22 23.04 19.02
C PRO A 545 3.02 24.28 19.45
N TRP A 546 4.05 24.62 18.69
CA TRP A 546 4.99 25.71 18.96
C TRP A 546 4.97 26.78 17.88
N ALA A 547 4.91 26.35 16.62
CA ALA A 547 4.80 27.24 15.47
C ALA A 547 3.95 26.60 14.37
N ILE A 548 3.40 27.44 13.50
CA ILE A 548 2.76 27.11 12.24
C ILE A 548 3.71 27.57 11.12
N PRO A 549 4.65 26.72 10.66
CA PRO A 549 5.64 27.17 9.69
C PRO A 549 5.06 27.49 8.33
N TYR A 550 3.97 26.83 7.96
CA TYR A 550 3.40 26.92 6.63
C TYR A 550 1.89 26.69 6.66
N ARG A 551 1.15 27.41 5.82
CA ARG A 551 -0.26 27.15 5.54
C ARG A 551 -0.51 27.17 4.03
N ALA A 552 -1.26 26.19 3.54
CA ALA A 552 -1.54 26.05 2.11
C ALA A 552 -2.51 27.13 1.57
N ASP A 553 -3.33 27.73 2.42
CA ASP A 553 -4.23 28.83 2.05
C ASP A 553 -3.48 30.14 1.73
N GLY A 554 -2.22 30.27 2.16
CA GLY A 554 -1.32 31.38 1.84
C GLY A 554 -0.29 31.08 0.75
N ASP A 555 -0.30 29.89 0.14
CA ASP A 555 0.70 29.51 -0.88
C ASP A 555 0.34 30.04 -2.27
N ASP A 556 1.22 30.88 -2.80
CA ASP A 556 1.12 31.48 -4.12
C ASP A 556 2.26 31.05 -5.07
N LEU A 557 3.11 30.09 -4.68
CA LEU A 557 4.23 29.62 -5.50
C LEU A 557 3.78 28.93 -6.80
N GLY A 558 2.55 28.43 -6.83
CA GLY A 558 1.97 27.76 -7.99
C GLY A 558 2.58 26.38 -8.30
N LEU A 559 3.30 25.78 -7.34
CA LEU A 559 3.88 24.43 -7.45
C LEU A 559 2.95 23.32 -6.94
N SER A 560 1.79 23.69 -6.41
CA SER A 560 0.81 22.76 -5.86
C SER A 560 -0.09 22.15 -6.96
N GLY A 561 -0.22 20.82 -6.93
CA GLY A 561 -0.94 19.98 -7.89
C GLY A 561 -1.05 18.54 -7.36
N ASN A 562 -1.52 17.60 -8.19
CA ASN A 562 -1.64 16.20 -7.75
C ASN A 562 -0.27 15.59 -7.41
N ASP A 563 -0.07 15.17 -6.16
CA ASP A 563 1.21 14.67 -5.61
C ASP A 563 2.43 15.61 -5.70
N THR A 564 2.26 16.90 -6.03
CA THR A 564 3.35 17.91 -6.00
C THR A 564 3.25 18.94 -4.87
N GLY A 565 2.13 18.96 -4.13
CA GLY A 565 1.83 19.94 -3.07
C GLY A 565 2.87 20.10 -1.95
N ALA A 566 2.71 21.18 -1.19
CA ALA A 566 3.61 21.58 -0.11
C ALA A 566 3.31 20.86 1.21
N MET A 567 4.33 20.20 1.75
CA MET A 567 4.31 19.52 3.05
C MET A 567 5.71 19.57 3.67
N PRO A 568 6.11 20.70 4.24
CA PRO A 568 7.45 20.87 4.81
C PRO A 568 7.55 20.16 6.17
N ASP A 569 7.71 18.85 6.16
CA ASP A 569 7.74 18.02 7.38
C ASP A 569 9.09 17.33 7.65
N TYR A 570 10.00 17.26 6.68
CA TYR A 570 11.30 16.60 6.87
C TYR A 570 12.43 17.62 7.11
N PRO A 571 13.06 17.64 8.30
CA PRO A 571 14.09 18.62 8.65
C PRO A 571 15.47 18.29 8.06
N LEU A 572 16.14 19.32 7.56
CA LEU A 572 17.50 19.28 7.00
C LEU A 572 18.33 20.44 7.54
N TYR A 573 19.65 20.33 7.45
CA TYR A 573 20.57 21.34 7.99
C TYR A 573 21.75 21.61 7.06
N ARG A 574 22.12 22.88 6.95
CA ARG A 574 23.38 23.30 6.32
C ARG A 574 24.11 24.28 7.22
N GLY A 575 25.17 23.80 7.87
CA GLY A 575 25.79 24.54 8.98
C GLY A 575 24.81 24.66 10.16
N SER A 576 24.58 25.88 10.63
CA SER A 576 23.57 26.22 11.66
C SER A 576 22.19 26.51 11.08
N GLU A 577 22.09 26.69 9.76
CA GLU A 577 20.82 26.98 9.09
C GLU A 577 19.97 25.73 9.00
N ARG A 578 18.66 25.91 9.16
CA ARG A 578 17.68 24.84 9.21
C ARG A 578 16.69 24.97 8.07
N TYR A 579 16.35 23.83 7.50
CA TYR A 579 15.47 23.73 6.34
C TYR A 579 14.43 22.64 6.56
N LEU A 580 13.34 22.72 5.79
CA LEU A 580 12.33 21.69 5.67
C LEU A 580 12.20 21.28 4.21
N THR A 581 11.76 20.05 3.94
CA THR A 581 11.44 19.58 2.59
C THR A 581 10.24 18.63 2.60
N ASN A 582 9.56 18.55 1.45
CA ASN A 582 8.46 17.63 1.16
C ASN A 582 8.92 16.37 0.39
N ALA A 583 10.22 16.17 0.19
CA ALA A 583 10.77 15.05 -0.59
C ALA A 583 10.33 13.67 -0.08
N HIS A 584 10.03 13.56 1.22
CA HIS A 584 9.60 12.32 1.88
C HIS A 584 8.14 12.38 2.37
N SER A 585 7.27 13.22 1.80
CA SER A 585 5.89 13.41 2.29
C SER A 585 4.79 12.83 1.40
N ALA A 586 5.16 12.13 0.33
CA ALA A 586 4.21 11.50 -0.60
C ALA A 586 3.59 10.21 -0.05
N GLN A 587 2.42 9.83 -0.60
CA GLN A 587 1.61 8.71 -0.13
C GLN A 587 2.12 7.34 -0.62
N VAL A 588 2.37 7.20 -1.93
CA VAL A 588 2.60 5.89 -2.57
C VAL A 588 4.03 5.74 -3.11
N THR A 589 4.46 6.70 -3.91
CA THR A 589 5.83 6.84 -4.40
C THR A 589 6.31 8.26 -4.10
N GLY A 590 7.61 8.55 -4.24
CA GLY A 590 8.14 9.90 -4.04
C GLY A 590 7.44 10.96 -4.91
N ARG A 591 7.67 12.25 -4.62
CA ARG A 591 7.07 13.35 -5.40
C ARG A 591 7.85 13.62 -6.68
N PRO A 592 7.19 13.94 -7.81
CA PRO A 592 7.87 14.32 -9.05
C PRO A 592 8.54 15.69 -8.95
N SER A 593 8.25 16.46 -7.89
CA SER A 593 8.91 17.73 -7.55
C SER A 593 9.08 17.86 -6.04
N ALA A 594 10.20 18.46 -5.62
CA ALA A 594 10.48 18.75 -4.22
C ALA A 594 10.82 20.23 -4.02
N ILE A 595 10.41 20.77 -2.87
CA ILE A 595 10.68 22.15 -2.45
C ILE A 595 11.54 22.11 -1.19
N VAL A 596 12.40 23.12 -1.05
CA VAL A 596 13.24 23.38 0.12
C VAL A 596 12.79 24.70 0.72
N TRP A 597 12.42 24.67 2.00
CA TRP A 597 12.07 25.85 2.77
C TRP A 597 13.17 26.16 3.78
N HIS A 598 13.61 27.41 3.85
CA HIS A 598 14.44 27.90 4.95
C HIS A 598 13.54 28.28 6.12
N LEU A 599 13.87 27.80 7.33
CA LEU A 599 13.04 28.02 8.51
C LEU A 599 13.56 29.20 9.32
N GLY A 600 12.81 30.30 9.30
CA GLY A 600 13.10 31.54 10.00
C GLY A 600 13.08 31.42 11.52
N ALA A 601 13.66 32.41 12.20
CA ALA A 601 13.70 32.48 13.67
C ALA A 601 12.31 32.74 14.29
N ASP A 602 11.39 33.31 13.51
CA ASP A 602 9.97 33.50 13.82
C ASP A 602 9.14 32.20 13.66
N GLY A 603 9.78 31.12 13.20
CA GLY A 603 9.15 29.84 12.97
C GLY A 603 8.45 29.71 11.62
N VAL A 604 8.60 30.68 10.72
CA VAL A 604 8.00 30.66 9.37
C VAL A 604 8.91 29.96 8.37
N ALA A 605 8.35 29.06 7.55
CA ALA A 605 9.06 28.35 6.50
C ALA A 605 8.95 29.12 5.17
N HIS A 606 10.05 29.69 4.71
CA HIS A 606 10.12 30.42 3.43
C HIS A 606 10.66 29.51 2.33
N ALA A 607 9.91 29.31 1.25
CA ALA A 607 10.42 28.54 0.12
C ALA A 607 11.62 29.28 -0.50
N VAL A 608 12.73 28.57 -0.67
CA VAL A 608 13.98 29.16 -1.19
C VAL A 608 14.53 28.43 -2.42
N ALA A 609 14.08 27.20 -2.66
CA ALA A 609 14.44 26.44 -3.85
C ALA A 609 13.41 25.34 -4.13
N ALA A 610 13.31 24.93 -5.39
CA ALA A 610 12.53 23.77 -5.80
C ALA A 610 13.10 23.14 -7.07
N ALA A 611 12.92 21.84 -7.25
CA ALA A 611 13.31 21.16 -8.49
C ALA A 611 12.38 19.99 -8.79
N GLY A 612 12.25 19.64 -10.07
CA GLY A 612 11.51 18.48 -10.52
C GLY A 612 10.76 18.67 -11.83
N SER A 613 9.62 18.00 -11.95
CA SER A 613 8.76 18.04 -13.12
C SER A 613 7.91 19.30 -13.16
N THR A 614 7.80 19.94 -14.32
CA THR A 614 6.79 20.99 -14.55
C THR A 614 5.35 20.47 -14.50
N PHE A 615 5.16 19.15 -14.52
CA PHE A 615 3.86 18.49 -14.42
C PHE A 615 3.65 17.89 -13.03
N ASP A 616 2.40 17.85 -12.61
CA ASP A 616 1.95 17.02 -11.50
C ASP A 616 1.87 15.53 -11.90
N SER A 617 1.58 14.64 -10.95
CA SER A 617 1.50 13.20 -11.21
C SER A 617 0.33 12.80 -12.12
N ALA A 618 -0.63 13.70 -12.36
CA ALA A 618 -1.71 13.49 -13.33
C ALA A 618 -1.32 13.94 -14.75
N GLY A 619 -0.09 14.40 -14.95
CA GLY A 619 0.41 14.88 -16.24
C GLY A 619 -0.09 16.29 -16.60
N LYS A 620 -0.54 17.07 -15.61
CA LYS A 620 -1.01 18.45 -15.82
C LYS A 620 0.11 19.45 -15.52
N LEU A 621 0.28 20.45 -16.39
CA LEU A 621 1.20 21.56 -16.16
C LEU A 621 0.85 22.31 -14.87
N LEU A 622 1.85 22.51 -14.00
CA LEU A 622 1.69 23.24 -12.75
C LEU A 622 1.40 24.74 -12.99
N PRO A 623 0.57 25.38 -12.16
CA PRO A 623 0.19 26.79 -12.31
C PRO A 623 1.37 27.76 -12.48
N ALA A 624 2.49 27.52 -11.77
CA ALA A 624 3.72 28.32 -11.83
C ALA A 624 4.27 28.48 -13.26
N PHE A 625 4.00 27.51 -14.15
CA PHE A 625 4.61 27.43 -15.48
C PHE A 625 3.68 27.83 -16.63
N ASN A 626 2.48 28.33 -16.33
CA ASN A 626 1.47 28.61 -17.33
C ASN A 626 1.55 30.03 -17.95
N SER A 627 2.32 30.95 -17.37
CA SER A 627 2.42 32.34 -17.85
C SER A 627 3.24 32.48 -19.14
N ASP A 628 2.94 33.49 -19.96
CA ASP A 628 3.69 33.80 -21.19
C ASP A 628 5.18 34.04 -20.92
N ALA A 629 5.50 34.74 -19.83
CA ALA A 629 6.86 35.03 -19.42
C ALA A 629 7.63 33.75 -19.06
N MET A 630 6.98 32.81 -18.37
CA MET A 630 7.62 31.53 -18.06
C MET A 630 7.82 30.67 -19.30
N ARG A 631 6.82 30.63 -20.20
CA ARG A 631 6.91 29.93 -21.48
C ARG A 631 8.04 30.46 -22.35
N ALA A 632 8.31 31.77 -22.32
CA ALA A 632 9.41 32.38 -23.06
C ALA A 632 10.82 31.96 -22.55
N ARG A 633 10.93 31.46 -21.32
CA ARG A 633 12.20 30.94 -20.74
C ARG A 633 12.46 29.48 -21.07
N MET A 634 11.45 28.74 -21.51
CA MET A 634 11.58 27.31 -21.83
C MET A 634 12.43 27.09 -23.09
N PRO A 635 13.06 25.92 -23.26
CA PRO A 635 13.87 25.63 -24.44
C PRO A 635 13.07 25.78 -25.74
N ALA A 636 13.70 26.33 -26.78
CA ALA A 636 13.06 26.53 -28.08
C ALA A 636 12.57 25.20 -28.68
N GLY A 637 11.32 25.18 -29.15
CA GLY A 637 10.69 23.98 -29.73
C GLY A 637 10.11 23.00 -28.70
N SER A 638 10.12 23.35 -27.41
CA SER A 638 9.42 22.58 -26.38
C SER A 638 7.90 22.64 -26.53
N ASP A 639 7.21 21.57 -26.14
CA ASP A 639 5.74 21.50 -26.05
C ASP A 639 5.33 21.31 -24.58
N PRO A 640 5.39 22.38 -23.77
CA PRO A 640 5.16 22.30 -22.33
C PRO A 640 3.70 22.01 -21.97
N GLN A 641 2.78 21.91 -22.91
CA GLN A 641 1.40 21.49 -22.63
C GLN A 641 1.25 19.96 -22.62
N HIS A 642 2.12 19.26 -23.34
CA HIS A 642 2.03 17.80 -23.50
C HIS A 642 3.30 17.08 -23.04
N ARG A 643 4.42 17.79 -22.84
CA ARG A 643 5.71 17.22 -22.44
C ARG A 643 6.28 17.98 -21.24
N ALA A 644 6.48 17.27 -20.14
CA ALA A 644 7.10 17.82 -18.95
C ALA A 644 8.57 18.22 -19.21
N LEU A 645 8.99 19.31 -18.57
CA LEU A 645 10.37 19.77 -18.50
C LEU A 645 10.92 19.54 -17.10
N LEU A 646 12.23 19.33 -17.00
CA LEU A 646 12.91 19.44 -15.70
C LEU A 646 13.08 20.92 -15.39
N PHE A 647 12.66 21.35 -14.21
CA PHE A 647 12.92 22.70 -13.72
C PHE A 647 13.79 22.68 -12.47
N LEU A 648 14.51 23.76 -12.25
CA LEU A 648 15.05 24.15 -10.95
C LEU A 648 14.81 25.64 -10.76
N TRP A 649 14.23 25.99 -9.62
CA TRP A 649 14.05 27.35 -9.15
C TRP A 649 14.87 27.57 -7.88
N ARG A 650 15.38 28.79 -7.72
CA ARG A 650 15.97 29.30 -6.48
C ARG A 650 15.54 30.74 -6.29
N ASP A 651 15.23 31.14 -5.07
CA ASP A 651 14.83 32.50 -4.72
C ASP A 651 16.06 33.42 -4.63
N ALA A 652 16.70 33.70 -5.78
CA ALA A 652 17.97 34.41 -5.81
C ALA A 652 17.84 35.86 -5.36
N ASN A 653 16.70 36.49 -5.62
CA ASN A 653 16.40 37.86 -5.21
C ASN A 653 15.78 37.94 -3.80
N GLY A 654 15.38 36.81 -3.22
CA GLY A 654 14.81 36.61 -1.88
C GLY A 654 13.48 37.31 -1.64
N ASP A 655 12.65 37.43 -2.68
CA ASP A 655 11.29 37.97 -2.60
C ASP A 655 10.25 36.88 -2.30
N GLY A 656 10.66 35.60 -2.29
CA GLY A 656 9.79 34.47 -2.01
C GLY A 656 8.87 34.08 -3.18
N HIS A 657 9.03 34.69 -4.36
CA HIS A 657 8.19 34.46 -5.52
C HIS A 657 8.95 33.79 -6.66
N LEU A 658 8.25 32.92 -7.39
CA LEU A 658 8.83 32.22 -8.52
C LEU A 658 8.90 33.13 -9.75
N SER A 659 10.05 33.79 -9.95
CA SER A 659 10.28 34.71 -11.07
C SER A 659 10.91 33.99 -12.29
N PRO A 660 10.52 34.32 -13.55
CA PRO A 660 11.05 33.65 -14.74
C PRO A 660 12.58 33.65 -14.89
N ASP A 661 13.27 34.69 -14.41
CA ASP A 661 14.74 34.79 -14.47
C ASP A 661 15.47 33.92 -13.44
N GLU A 662 14.73 33.35 -12.48
CA GLU A 662 15.25 32.49 -11.43
C GLU A 662 15.05 31.00 -11.72
N VAL A 663 14.29 30.68 -12.76
CA VAL A 663 14.01 29.31 -13.16
C VAL A 663 14.94 28.90 -14.29
N THR A 664 15.52 27.71 -14.15
CA THR A 664 16.25 27.02 -15.21
C THR A 664 15.44 25.83 -15.67
N PHE A 665 15.28 25.68 -16.98
CA PHE A 665 14.61 24.54 -17.60
C PHE A 665 15.60 23.70 -18.39
N TRP A 666 15.44 22.38 -18.31
CA TRP A 666 16.12 21.44 -19.17
C TRP A 666 15.10 20.53 -19.85
N GLN A 667 15.32 20.26 -21.13
CA GLN A 667 14.68 19.15 -21.81
C GLN A 667 15.54 17.90 -21.55
N PRO A 668 15.02 16.89 -20.82
CA PRO A 668 15.80 15.68 -20.58
C PRO A 668 16.11 14.95 -21.90
N PRO A 669 17.33 14.39 -22.05
CA PRO A 669 17.71 13.65 -23.26
C PRO A 669 17.04 12.26 -23.31
N GLY A 670 16.49 11.91 -24.47
CA GLY A 670 15.88 10.60 -24.73
C GLY A 670 14.35 10.62 -24.60
N GLU A 671 13.67 10.16 -25.66
CA GLU A 671 12.24 9.83 -25.61
C GLU A 671 12.08 8.36 -25.21
N ALA A 672 11.09 8.02 -24.39
CA ALA A 672 10.68 6.63 -24.26
C ALA A 672 9.15 6.47 -24.19
N ARG A 673 8.65 5.70 -25.17
CA ARG A 673 7.31 5.08 -25.32
C ARG A 673 6.09 5.98 -25.11
N GLY A 674 5.42 6.31 -26.22
CA GLY A 674 4.00 6.69 -26.20
C GLY A 674 3.68 8.13 -25.79
N ASN A 675 4.66 9.05 -25.89
CA ASN A 675 4.53 10.53 -25.83
C ASN A 675 4.67 11.30 -24.48
N ALA A 676 5.27 10.75 -23.40
CA ALA A 676 5.60 11.57 -22.22
C ALA A 676 7.11 11.54 -21.86
N ALA A 677 7.68 12.68 -21.46
CA ALA A 677 9.05 12.76 -20.95
C ALA A 677 9.15 12.05 -19.58
N MET A 678 10.10 11.12 -19.43
CA MET A 678 10.33 10.43 -18.16
C MET A 678 11.08 11.34 -17.16
N LEU A 679 10.33 11.93 -16.22
CA LEU A 679 10.86 12.64 -15.06
C LEU A 679 10.46 11.91 -13.78
N GLY A 680 11.45 11.56 -12.97
CA GLY A 680 11.30 10.77 -11.76
C GLY A 680 11.31 11.61 -10.51
N ASN A 681 11.17 10.93 -9.38
CA ASN A 681 11.02 11.60 -8.11
C ASN A 681 12.28 12.36 -7.71
N VAL A 682 12.08 13.42 -6.93
CA VAL A 682 13.17 14.27 -6.44
C VAL A 682 13.41 14.01 -4.95
N THR A 683 14.64 13.69 -4.61
CA THR A 683 15.13 13.59 -3.24
C THR A 683 16.00 14.80 -2.92
N VAL A 684 15.84 15.37 -1.73
CA VAL A 684 16.72 16.42 -1.21
C VAL A 684 17.70 15.78 -0.24
N LEU A 685 18.98 15.84 -0.58
CA LEU A 685 20.06 15.24 0.21
C LEU A 685 20.38 16.10 1.43
N ASP A 686 21.14 15.55 2.39
CA ASP A 686 21.53 16.22 3.63
C ASP A 686 22.26 17.56 3.40
N ASP A 687 22.94 17.73 2.26
CA ASP A 687 23.64 18.95 1.86
C ASP A 687 22.79 19.94 1.02
N LEU A 688 21.49 19.66 0.91
CA LEU A 688 20.48 20.37 0.10
C LEU A 688 20.60 20.18 -1.43
N SER A 689 21.45 19.26 -1.89
CA SER A 689 21.51 18.88 -3.30
C SER A 689 20.22 18.17 -3.72
N PHE A 690 19.81 18.37 -4.98
CA PHE A 690 18.67 17.66 -5.56
C PHE A 690 19.17 16.41 -6.29
N ALA A 691 18.61 15.24 -5.98
CA ALA A 691 18.81 14.00 -6.71
C ALA A 691 17.49 13.61 -7.42
N ILE A 692 17.53 13.48 -8.75
CA ILE A 692 16.40 13.15 -9.60
C ILE A 692 16.55 11.71 -10.08
N ALA A 693 15.59 10.85 -9.74
CA ALA A 693 15.69 9.41 -9.97
C ALA A 693 15.80 9.02 -11.44
N TYR A 694 15.18 9.79 -12.33
CA TYR A 694 15.38 9.69 -13.77
C TYR A 694 14.99 11.00 -14.46
N ALA A 695 15.81 11.44 -15.40
CA ALA A 695 15.55 12.53 -16.32
C ALA A 695 15.96 12.06 -17.71
N GLY A 696 15.00 11.48 -18.44
CA GLY A 696 15.30 10.72 -19.65
C GLY A 696 15.96 9.39 -19.29
N ASN A 697 17.11 9.08 -19.90
CA ASN A 697 17.80 7.79 -19.73
C ASN A 697 18.84 7.75 -18.57
N GLY A 698 18.92 8.78 -17.73
CA GLY A 698 19.84 8.82 -16.59
C GLY A 698 19.24 9.44 -15.34
N ALA A 699 19.79 9.09 -14.18
CA ALA A 699 19.55 9.76 -12.91
C ALA A 699 20.56 10.90 -12.74
N LEU A 700 20.13 12.05 -12.24
CA LEU A 700 20.94 13.26 -12.14
C LEU A 700 21.00 13.76 -10.71
N MET A 701 22.10 14.41 -10.35
CA MET A 701 22.24 15.18 -9.13
C MET A 701 22.66 16.59 -9.49
N VAL A 702 21.96 17.59 -8.96
CA VAL A 702 22.33 18.99 -9.04
C VAL A 702 22.92 19.40 -7.68
N PRO A 703 24.26 19.57 -7.57
CA PRO A 703 24.90 19.84 -6.29
C PRO A 703 24.55 21.23 -5.75
N ALA A 704 24.27 21.32 -4.45
CA ALA A 704 24.18 22.58 -3.74
C ALA A 704 25.57 23.00 -3.23
N THR A 705 26.24 23.92 -3.91
CA THR A 705 27.67 24.25 -3.68
C THR A 705 27.90 25.18 -2.48
N SER A 706 26.97 26.09 -2.19
CA SER A 706 27.06 27.01 -1.05
C SER A 706 25.67 27.50 -0.61
N THR A 707 25.63 28.30 0.45
CA THR A 707 24.43 29.05 0.85
C THR A 707 24.66 30.52 0.56
N GLY A 708 23.76 31.14 -0.19
CA GLY A 708 23.74 32.56 -0.50
C GLY A 708 23.13 33.40 0.62
N SER A 709 22.69 34.61 0.28
CA SER A 709 21.99 35.49 1.21
C SER A 709 20.65 34.88 1.65
N ARG A 710 20.21 35.19 2.88
CA ARG A 710 18.92 34.71 3.47
C ARG A 710 18.74 33.19 3.44
N GLY A 711 19.83 32.42 3.49
CA GLY A 711 19.73 30.96 3.54
C GLY A 711 19.44 30.29 2.21
N VAL A 712 19.41 31.01 1.08
CA VAL A 712 19.08 30.43 -0.24
C VAL A 712 20.22 29.53 -0.75
N PRO A 713 19.99 28.24 -1.05
CA PRO A 713 21.03 27.38 -1.58
C PRO A 713 21.47 27.79 -2.99
N VAL A 714 22.78 27.72 -3.25
CA VAL A 714 23.37 27.97 -4.57
C VAL A 714 23.66 26.63 -5.23
N TYR A 715 23.11 26.43 -6.43
CA TYR A 715 23.26 25.19 -7.21
C TYR A 715 24.25 25.34 -8.35
N ASP A 716 25.03 24.28 -8.62
CA ASP A 716 25.84 24.18 -9.85
C ASP A 716 24.97 23.69 -11.00
N LEU A 717 24.45 24.64 -11.79
CA LEU A 717 23.56 24.38 -12.91
C LEU A 717 24.32 23.93 -14.18
N VAL A 718 25.65 24.04 -14.20
CA VAL A 718 26.49 23.70 -15.35
C VAL A 718 26.99 22.27 -15.24
N HIS A 719 27.34 21.83 -14.02
CA HIS A 719 27.95 20.52 -13.77
C HIS A 719 27.01 19.58 -13.02
N ALA A 720 25.79 19.39 -13.54
CA ALA A 720 24.92 18.33 -13.05
C ALA A 720 25.64 16.96 -13.18
N LYS A 721 25.67 16.20 -12.09
CA LYS A 721 26.34 14.90 -12.03
C LYS A 721 25.37 13.80 -12.47
N THR A 722 25.74 13.00 -13.46
CA THR A 722 25.04 11.74 -13.72
C THR A 722 25.34 10.75 -12.61
N LEU A 723 24.32 10.36 -11.84
CA LEU A 723 24.43 9.34 -10.80
C LEU A 723 24.36 7.93 -11.39
N VAL A 724 23.43 7.74 -12.34
CA VAL A 724 23.12 6.45 -12.92
C VAL A 724 22.78 6.63 -14.40
N SER A 725 23.27 5.75 -15.26
CA SER A 725 22.86 5.64 -16.66
C SER A 725 21.97 4.42 -16.88
N ASN A 726 21.20 4.38 -17.97
CA ASN A 726 20.29 3.28 -18.32
C ASN A 726 19.21 3.03 -17.26
N VAL A 727 18.67 4.11 -16.70
CA VAL A 727 17.53 4.04 -15.79
C VAL A 727 16.30 3.49 -16.52
N GLN A 728 15.43 2.81 -15.78
CA GLN A 728 14.22 2.19 -16.29
C GLN A 728 12.99 2.86 -15.69
N ALA A 729 11.85 2.72 -16.37
CA ALA A 729 10.58 3.22 -15.85
C ALA A 729 10.10 2.36 -14.67
N PRO A 730 9.47 2.97 -13.66
CA PRO A 730 8.72 2.22 -12.66
C PRO A 730 7.66 1.33 -13.34
N VAL A 731 7.46 0.13 -12.80
CA VAL A 731 6.53 -0.87 -13.37
C VAL A 731 5.11 -0.77 -12.81
N SER A 732 4.87 0.18 -11.91
CA SER A 732 3.66 0.28 -11.09
C SER A 732 3.59 1.65 -10.41
N THR A 733 2.66 1.85 -9.47
CA THR A 733 2.58 3.07 -8.63
C THR A 733 3.67 3.17 -7.57
N GLY A 734 4.58 2.20 -7.45
CA GLY A 734 5.78 2.27 -6.61
C GLY A 734 7.07 2.23 -7.43
N GLY A 735 8.18 2.55 -6.80
CA GLY A 735 9.49 2.67 -7.47
C GLY A 735 9.87 4.11 -7.81
N GLY A 736 10.89 4.32 -8.63
CA GLY A 736 11.26 5.64 -9.15
C GLY A 736 11.84 6.62 -8.13
N GLN A 737 12.41 6.15 -7.03
CA GLN A 737 13.08 6.95 -6.00
C GLN A 737 14.58 6.69 -6.00
N ILE A 738 15.36 7.67 -5.53
CA ILE A 738 16.82 7.61 -5.48
C ILE A 738 17.34 8.15 -4.16
N LEU A 739 18.32 7.47 -3.56
CA LEU A 739 19.06 7.97 -2.41
C LEU A 739 20.55 8.02 -2.76
N VAL A 740 21.28 8.98 -2.19
CA VAL A 740 22.73 9.08 -2.34
C VAL A 740 23.37 9.01 -0.97
N ALA A 741 24.23 8.01 -0.77
CA ALA A 741 24.96 7.79 0.46
C ALA A 741 26.32 8.50 0.42
N ARG A 742 26.86 8.81 1.60
CA ARG A 742 28.15 9.52 1.77
C ARG A 742 29.35 8.62 1.46
N ASP A 743 29.16 7.31 1.54
CA ASP A 743 30.14 6.28 1.19
C ASP A 743 30.27 6.04 -0.32
N GLY A 744 29.59 6.83 -1.16
CA GLY A 744 29.68 6.78 -2.61
C GLY A 744 28.64 5.89 -3.29
N TRP A 745 27.77 5.22 -2.52
CA TRP A 745 26.66 4.44 -3.06
C TRP A 745 25.47 5.31 -3.46
N THR A 746 24.82 4.92 -4.55
CA THR A 746 23.51 5.46 -4.95
C THR A 746 22.50 4.32 -4.94
N ILE A 747 21.39 4.48 -4.23
CA ILE A 747 20.31 3.47 -4.15
C ILE A 747 19.18 3.90 -5.08
N ALA A 748 18.69 2.96 -5.90
CA ALA A 748 17.52 3.18 -6.76
C ALA A 748 16.43 2.16 -6.45
N THR A 749 15.19 2.63 -6.27
CA THR A 749 14.01 1.76 -6.06
C THR A 749 13.37 1.30 -7.38
N THR A 750 14.02 1.61 -8.50
CA THR A 750 13.81 1.00 -9.80
C THR A 750 15.21 0.78 -10.38
N PRO A 751 15.70 -0.47 -10.44
CA PRO A 751 17.06 -0.75 -10.85
C PRO A 751 17.34 -0.26 -12.28
N PRO A 752 18.53 0.30 -12.55
CA PRO A 752 18.98 0.51 -13.91
C PRO A 752 19.28 -0.82 -14.59
N ALA A 753 19.25 -0.83 -15.93
CA ALA A 753 19.69 -1.98 -16.69
C ALA A 753 21.19 -2.29 -16.39
N PRO A 754 21.60 -3.57 -16.39
CA PRO A 754 20.87 -4.75 -16.87
C PRO A 754 19.98 -5.43 -15.82
N PHE A 755 19.88 -4.91 -14.59
CA PHE A 755 18.99 -5.49 -13.60
C PHE A 755 17.52 -5.28 -13.98
N ALA A 756 16.65 -6.19 -13.58
CA ALA A 756 15.22 -6.06 -13.83
C ALA A 756 14.60 -4.91 -13.00
N PRO A 757 13.62 -4.18 -13.55
CA PRO A 757 13.03 -3.01 -12.88
C PRO A 757 12.16 -3.37 -11.65
N GLN A 758 11.75 -4.64 -11.49
CA GLN A 758 11.06 -5.18 -10.30
C GLN A 758 12.05 -5.45 -9.15
N GLY A 759 12.67 -4.40 -8.61
CA GLY A 759 13.66 -4.55 -7.56
C GLY A 759 14.02 -3.25 -6.87
N VAL A 760 15.02 -3.34 -6.00
CA VAL A 760 15.82 -2.21 -5.51
C VAL A 760 17.28 -2.51 -5.82
N SER A 761 18.12 -1.49 -5.97
CA SER A 761 19.52 -1.69 -6.37
C SER A 761 20.44 -0.64 -5.79
N GLY A 762 21.73 -0.96 -5.77
CA GLY A 762 22.79 -0.01 -5.48
C GLY A 762 23.80 0.07 -6.61
N ILE A 763 24.20 1.30 -6.87
CA ILE A 763 25.14 1.73 -7.89
C ILE A 763 26.35 2.31 -7.17
N HIS A 764 27.54 1.90 -7.60
CA HIS A 764 28.80 2.44 -7.13
C HIS A 764 29.62 2.95 -8.32
N ALA A 765 30.85 3.43 -8.10
CA ALA A 765 31.68 4.02 -9.15
C ALA A 765 31.91 3.10 -10.37
N SER A 766 31.82 1.77 -10.22
CA SER A 766 31.93 0.78 -11.30
C SER A 766 30.62 0.53 -12.06
N GLY A 767 29.51 1.15 -11.65
CA GLY A 767 28.17 0.94 -12.20
C GLY A 767 27.23 0.21 -11.24
N ALA A 768 26.16 -0.36 -11.77
CA ALA A 768 25.19 -1.11 -10.99
C ALA A 768 25.85 -2.36 -10.38
N ALA A 769 25.92 -2.44 -9.05
CA ALA A 769 26.68 -3.48 -8.37
C ALA A 769 25.78 -4.54 -7.73
N TRP A 770 24.63 -4.16 -7.18
CA TRP A 770 23.71 -5.11 -6.56
C TRP A 770 22.24 -4.82 -6.86
N SER A 771 21.43 -5.87 -6.88
CA SER A 771 19.97 -5.78 -6.92
C SER A 771 19.33 -6.71 -5.89
N TYR A 772 18.13 -6.36 -5.43
CA TYR A 772 17.32 -7.15 -4.52
C TYR A 772 15.88 -7.23 -5.08
N PRO A 773 15.20 -8.39 -5.05
CA PRO A 773 13.86 -8.51 -5.63
C PRO A 773 12.78 -7.70 -4.92
N SER A 774 11.91 -7.08 -5.72
CA SER A 774 10.70 -6.37 -5.26
C SER A 774 9.66 -6.45 -6.37
N LEU A 775 8.89 -7.54 -6.38
CA LEU A 775 8.01 -7.91 -7.50
C LEU A 775 6.72 -7.08 -7.59
N TRP A 776 6.25 -6.53 -6.47
CA TRP A 776 5.05 -5.69 -6.39
C TRP A 776 5.37 -4.34 -5.74
N PRO A 777 6.15 -3.45 -6.39
CA PRO A 777 6.33 -2.11 -5.84
C PRO A 777 4.98 -1.36 -5.87
N GLY A 778 4.66 -0.59 -4.83
CA GLY A 778 3.49 0.29 -4.75
C GLY A 778 2.22 -0.34 -4.18
N LEU A 779 1.29 0.54 -3.77
CA LEU A 779 -0.02 0.20 -3.19
C LEU A 779 -0.81 -0.78 -4.06
N HIS A 780 -1.12 -0.42 -5.30
CA HIS A 780 -2.02 -1.23 -6.13
C HIS A 780 -1.43 -2.59 -6.49
N ALA A 781 -0.14 -2.66 -6.78
CA ALA A 781 0.52 -3.93 -7.08
C ALA A 781 0.52 -4.86 -5.85
N SER A 782 0.65 -4.29 -4.64
CA SER A 782 0.71 -5.08 -3.40
C SER A 782 -0.53 -5.90 -3.12
N HIS A 783 -1.70 -5.49 -3.60
CA HIS A 783 -2.95 -6.22 -3.40
C HIS A 783 -3.01 -7.56 -4.17
N ALA A 784 -2.15 -7.71 -5.18
CA ALA A 784 -1.93 -8.98 -5.88
C ALA A 784 -0.74 -9.77 -5.30
N ALA A 785 -0.03 -9.25 -4.31
CA ALA A 785 1.14 -9.92 -3.74
C ALA A 785 0.72 -11.05 -2.77
N PRO A 786 1.47 -12.16 -2.72
CA PRO A 786 1.28 -13.17 -1.71
C PRO A 786 1.68 -12.65 -0.32
N VAL A 787 1.32 -13.41 0.70
CA VAL A 787 1.93 -13.30 2.03
C VAL A 787 3.39 -13.74 1.91
N PRO A 788 4.36 -13.03 2.54
CA PRO A 788 5.76 -13.43 2.47
C PRO A 788 5.95 -14.82 3.09
N ALA A 789 6.58 -15.72 2.34
CA ALA A 789 6.82 -17.11 2.74
C ALA A 789 8.14 -17.27 3.51
N LYS A 790 9.10 -16.35 3.30
CA LYS A 790 10.45 -16.39 3.90
C LYS A 790 10.91 -15.01 4.36
N PRO A 791 11.80 -14.93 5.36
CA PRO A 791 12.45 -13.67 5.73
C PRO A 791 13.14 -13.01 4.54
N GLY A 792 13.04 -11.67 4.47
CA GLY A 792 13.65 -10.88 3.40
C GLY A 792 12.86 -10.78 2.10
N GLU A 793 11.66 -11.36 1.99
CA GLU A 793 10.79 -11.12 0.83
C GLU A 793 10.16 -9.72 0.89
N LEU A 794 10.51 -8.85 -0.06
CA LEU A 794 9.93 -7.51 -0.17
C LEU A 794 8.53 -7.55 -0.78
N ILE A 795 7.53 -7.07 -0.04
CA ILE A 795 6.13 -7.06 -0.43
C ILE A 795 5.63 -5.61 -0.45
N GLY A 796 5.04 -5.19 -1.57
CA GLY A 796 4.33 -3.91 -1.64
C GLY A 796 5.18 -2.67 -1.43
N THR A 797 6.46 -2.64 -1.84
CA THR A 797 7.38 -1.55 -1.47
C THR A 797 6.91 -0.19 -2.02
N THR A 798 6.68 0.78 -1.15
CA THR A 798 6.11 2.07 -1.52
C THR A 798 7.18 3.16 -1.55
N ARG A 799 7.70 3.57 -0.39
CA ARG A 799 8.57 4.75 -0.28
C ARG A 799 9.79 4.57 0.61
N VAL A 800 10.82 5.37 0.33
CA VAL A 800 12.00 5.51 1.22
C VAL A 800 11.67 6.41 2.41
N LEU A 801 12.19 6.08 3.59
CA LEU A 801 11.78 6.70 4.87
C LEU A 801 12.65 7.90 5.29
N GLY A 802 13.60 8.32 4.46
CA GLY A 802 14.55 9.39 4.73
C GLY A 802 15.90 9.16 4.02
N ASN A 803 16.85 10.06 4.23
CA ASN A 803 18.22 9.89 3.72
C ASN A 803 18.97 8.77 4.48
N PRO A 804 19.99 8.13 3.87
CA PRO A 804 20.79 7.11 4.54
C PRO A 804 21.48 7.64 5.80
N PHE A 805 21.38 6.89 6.90
CA PHE A 805 21.94 7.27 8.22
C PHE A 805 22.99 6.25 8.69
N ASP A 806 23.98 6.67 9.48
CA ASP A 806 24.97 5.71 10.00
C ASP A 806 24.34 4.76 11.02
N ALA A 807 24.69 3.47 10.96
CA ALA A 807 24.33 2.55 12.02
C ALA A 807 24.89 3.05 13.37
N PRO A 808 24.14 2.94 14.49
CA PRO A 808 24.61 3.38 15.79
C PRO A 808 25.92 2.69 16.19
N ALA A 809 26.86 3.45 16.76
CA ALA A 809 28.09 2.87 17.30
C ALA A 809 27.75 1.86 18.42
N PRO A 810 28.49 0.74 18.56
CA PRO A 810 29.71 0.36 17.84
C PRO A 810 29.47 -0.58 16.64
N SER A 811 28.36 -0.43 15.92
CA SER A 811 28.12 -1.15 14.66
C SER A 811 29.19 -0.85 13.60
N ASP A 812 29.52 -1.85 12.79
CA ASP A 812 30.39 -1.74 11.60
C ASP A 812 29.59 -1.90 10.29
N ALA A 813 28.25 -1.81 10.35
CA ALA A 813 27.38 -1.97 9.19
C ALA A 813 27.55 -0.85 8.15
N GLY A 814 28.04 0.34 8.55
CA GLY A 814 28.11 1.53 7.71
C GLY A 814 26.77 2.28 7.69
N GLN A 815 26.43 2.88 6.55
CA GLN A 815 25.14 3.57 6.39
C GLN A 815 24.00 2.58 6.12
N LEU A 816 22.85 2.88 6.71
CA LEU A 816 21.59 2.16 6.59
C LEU A 816 20.54 3.02 5.89
N TRP A 817 19.60 2.38 5.22
CA TRP A 817 18.43 3.02 4.61
C TRP A 817 17.22 2.09 4.71
N ALA A 818 16.01 2.66 4.65
CA ALA A 818 14.77 1.92 4.82
C ALA A 818 13.71 2.24 3.77
N ILE A 819 12.87 1.24 3.48
CA ILE A 819 11.70 1.32 2.60
C ILE A 819 10.52 0.57 3.23
N ASN A 820 9.32 1.13 3.23
CA ASN A 820 8.13 0.42 3.74
C ASN A 820 7.40 -0.36 2.65
N GLY A 821 6.69 -1.40 3.08
CA GLY A 821 5.70 -2.13 2.29
C GLY A 821 4.29 -1.68 2.66
N ASN A 822 3.36 -1.77 1.70
CA ASN A 822 1.96 -1.42 1.93
C ASN A 822 1.37 -2.20 3.11
N GLU A 823 1.61 -3.51 3.19
CA GLU A 823 1.02 -4.43 4.19
C GLU A 823 1.60 -4.30 5.62
N GLY A 824 2.26 -3.18 5.93
CA GLY A 824 2.67 -2.80 7.28
C GLY A 824 4.08 -3.19 7.70
N SER A 825 4.88 -3.77 6.81
CA SER A 825 6.30 -4.09 7.05
C SER A 825 7.23 -2.94 6.66
N VAL A 826 8.39 -2.85 7.29
CA VAL A 826 9.47 -1.91 6.92
C VAL A 826 10.79 -2.66 6.77
N TYR A 827 11.48 -2.45 5.66
CA TYR A 827 12.69 -3.18 5.31
C TYR A 827 13.92 -2.29 5.45
N LEU A 828 14.92 -2.76 6.19
CA LEU A 828 16.16 -2.05 6.46
C LEU A 828 17.32 -2.72 5.71
N PHE A 829 18.18 -1.90 5.09
CA PHE A 829 19.31 -2.34 4.28
C PHE A 829 20.57 -1.54 4.61
N THR A 830 21.74 -2.12 4.38
CA THR A 830 22.98 -1.35 4.21
C THR A 830 23.03 -0.75 2.79
N THR A 831 23.77 0.35 2.62
CA THR A 831 23.97 1.02 1.32
C THR A 831 24.67 0.15 0.28
N ASP A 832 25.52 -0.78 0.70
CA ASP A 832 26.18 -1.78 -0.15
C ASP A 832 25.35 -3.08 -0.35
N GLY A 833 24.08 -3.07 0.07
CA GLY A 833 23.07 -4.04 -0.36
C GLY A 833 22.96 -5.31 0.48
N LEU A 834 23.28 -5.27 1.78
CA LEU A 834 22.91 -6.33 2.72
C LEU A 834 21.54 -6.02 3.33
N PHE A 835 20.64 -6.99 3.30
CA PHE A 835 19.39 -6.95 4.06
C PHE A 835 19.70 -7.00 5.56
N VAL A 836 19.17 -6.07 6.35
CA VAL A 836 19.44 -5.98 7.80
C VAL A 836 18.30 -6.59 8.59
N ALA A 837 17.07 -6.12 8.35
CA ALA A 837 15.88 -6.57 9.07
C ALA A 837 14.58 -6.18 8.38
N THR A 838 13.53 -7.00 8.59
CA THR A 838 12.14 -6.58 8.49
C THR A 838 11.68 -6.11 9.87
N LEU A 839 11.34 -4.84 9.99
CA LEU A 839 10.64 -4.27 11.14
C LEU A 839 9.14 -4.42 10.93
N PHE A 840 8.42 -4.78 12.00
CA PHE A 840 6.98 -5.09 11.97
C PHE A 840 6.67 -6.29 11.08
N LYS A 841 5.40 -6.71 11.08
CA LYS A 841 4.93 -7.86 10.31
C LYS A 841 3.90 -7.47 9.26
N ASP A 842 3.82 -8.26 8.20
CA ASP A 842 2.73 -8.22 7.24
C ASP A 842 1.40 -8.47 7.97
N THR A 843 0.42 -7.60 7.77
CA THR A 843 -0.87 -7.64 8.47
C THR A 843 -1.67 -8.94 8.24
N ARG A 844 -1.34 -9.70 7.20
CA ARG A 844 -2.03 -10.95 6.82
C ARG A 844 -1.45 -12.19 7.51
N LEU A 845 -0.31 -12.04 8.19
CA LEU A 845 0.25 -13.07 9.05
C LEU A 845 -0.46 -13.09 10.42
N ASP A 846 -0.26 -14.18 11.17
CA ASP A 846 -0.64 -14.23 12.59
C ASP A 846 0.23 -13.23 13.38
N THR A 847 -0.27 -12.01 13.47
CA THR A 847 0.38 -10.87 14.09
C THR A 847 -0.24 -10.61 15.46
N ALA A 848 0.61 -10.24 16.42
CA ALA A 848 0.08 -9.84 17.72
C ALA A 848 -0.85 -8.63 17.53
N PRO A 849 -2.09 -8.66 18.08
CA PRO A 849 -2.97 -7.52 17.98
C PRO A 849 -2.32 -6.31 18.65
N PRO A 850 -2.58 -5.08 18.14
CA PRO A 850 -2.09 -3.88 18.78
C PRO A 850 -2.48 -3.86 20.28
N PRO A 851 -1.52 -3.59 21.19
CA PRO A 851 -1.79 -3.63 22.62
C PRO A 851 -2.90 -2.67 23.04
N ALA A 852 -3.80 -3.10 23.93
CA ALA A 852 -4.92 -2.28 24.40
C ALA A 852 -4.52 -1.07 25.27
N ARG A 853 -3.23 -0.92 25.60
CA ARG A 853 -2.69 0.20 26.36
C ARG A 853 -1.36 0.62 25.78
N ALA A 854 -1.16 1.93 25.69
CA ALA A 854 0.12 2.51 25.33
C ALA A 854 0.92 2.77 26.61
N THR A 855 2.11 2.20 26.71
CA THR A 855 3.04 2.45 27.82
C THR A 855 4.43 2.62 27.23
N ARG A 856 5.14 3.67 27.62
CA ARG A 856 6.51 3.90 27.13
C ARG A 856 7.38 2.67 27.38
N GLY A 857 8.18 2.28 26.39
CA GLY A 857 9.03 1.09 26.42
C GLY A 857 8.35 -0.19 25.96
N LEU A 858 7.06 -0.14 25.60
CA LEU A 858 6.35 -1.26 24.99
C LEU A 858 6.97 -1.59 23.62
N ASP A 859 7.31 -2.86 23.41
CA ASP A 859 7.85 -3.34 22.14
C ASP A 859 6.74 -3.68 21.17
N LEU A 860 6.72 -3.01 20.03
CA LEU A 860 5.74 -3.18 18.95
C LEU A 860 6.31 -3.95 17.76
N ALA A 861 7.53 -4.49 17.83
CA ALA A 861 8.16 -5.16 16.69
C ALA A 861 7.38 -6.40 16.18
N ALA A 862 6.56 -7.03 17.04
CA ALA A 862 5.75 -8.20 16.70
C ALA A 862 4.36 -7.85 16.11
N THR A 863 3.99 -6.57 16.08
CA THR A 863 2.71 -6.11 15.50
C THR A 863 2.88 -5.76 14.02
N SER A 864 1.77 -5.48 13.33
CA SER A 864 1.79 -4.84 12.01
C SER A 864 1.54 -3.35 12.13
N LEU A 865 2.08 -2.56 11.19
CA LEU A 865 1.64 -1.17 10.98
C LEU A 865 0.31 -1.08 10.21
N GLY A 866 -0.20 -2.20 9.72
CA GLY A 866 -1.40 -2.28 8.88
C GLY A 866 -1.15 -1.81 7.44
N PRO A 867 -2.15 -1.98 6.56
CA PRO A 867 -2.10 -1.44 5.20
C PRO A 867 -2.05 0.09 5.23
N GLU A 868 -1.56 0.70 4.15
CA GLU A 868 -1.67 2.16 3.92
C GLU A 868 -0.99 3.04 4.99
N CYS A 869 0.06 2.51 5.64
CA CYS A 869 1.00 3.31 6.40
C CYS A 869 1.87 4.17 5.45
N PHE A 870 1.29 5.24 4.93
CA PHE A 870 1.86 6.06 3.85
C PHE A 870 3.01 6.96 4.27
N HIS A 871 3.08 7.41 5.52
CA HIS A 871 4.01 8.47 5.91
C HIS A 871 5.06 8.11 6.98
N PRO A 872 5.68 6.91 6.98
CA PRO A 872 6.69 6.59 7.98
C PRO A 872 8.02 7.32 7.73
N THR A 873 8.66 7.86 8.77
CA THR A 873 10.00 8.46 8.67
C THR A 873 10.95 7.78 9.65
N ILE A 874 12.25 7.74 9.32
CA ILE A 874 13.30 7.23 10.21
C ILE A 874 14.48 8.19 10.24
N VAL A 875 14.96 8.50 11.44
CA VAL A 875 16.09 9.40 11.66
C VAL A 875 17.03 8.84 12.72
N ARG A 876 18.33 9.07 12.54
CA ARG A 876 19.30 8.93 13.64
C ARG A 876 19.48 10.30 14.29
N ALA A 877 19.19 10.39 15.58
CA ALA A 877 19.38 11.61 16.34
C ALA A 877 20.83 11.78 16.80
N ASP A 878 21.22 13.01 17.14
CA ASP A 878 22.55 13.36 17.68
C ASP A 878 22.88 12.66 19.01
N ASP A 879 21.86 12.19 19.74
CA ASP A 879 22.06 11.34 20.93
C ASP A 879 22.47 9.89 20.62
N GLY A 880 22.58 9.57 19.32
CA GLY A 880 23.01 8.28 18.79
C GLY A 880 21.89 7.27 18.57
N ASN A 881 20.68 7.52 19.08
CA ASN A 881 19.54 6.62 18.90
C ASN A 881 18.89 6.77 17.52
N VAL A 882 18.20 5.71 17.09
CA VAL A 882 17.38 5.71 15.88
C VAL A 882 15.91 5.79 16.27
N TYR A 883 15.23 6.79 15.74
CA TYR A 883 13.81 7.03 15.96
C TYR A 883 13.05 6.84 14.67
N MET A 884 11.88 6.24 14.78
CA MET A 884 10.96 6.01 13.68
C MET A 884 9.59 6.54 14.05
N GLN A 885 8.99 7.29 13.13
CA GLN A 885 7.60 7.70 13.18
C GLN A 885 6.84 6.82 12.19
N ALA A 886 5.85 6.04 12.62
CA ALA A 886 5.17 5.09 11.73
C ALA A 886 3.80 4.65 12.23
N GLY A 887 2.92 4.21 11.32
CA GLY A 887 1.55 3.78 11.61
C GLY A 887 0.50 4.87 11.37
N SER A 888 -0.77 4.49 11.34
CA SER A 888 -1.90 5.37 10.99
C SER A 888 -2.03 6.61 11.86
N THR A 889 -1.68 6.51 13.14
CA THR A 889 -1.68 7.64 14.09
C THR A 889 -0.27 8.09 14.46
N ALA A 890 0.73 7.56 13.76
CA ALA A 890 2.12 7.96 13.82
C ALA A 890 2.67 8.04 15.27
N PRO A 891 2.70 6.93 16.03
CA PRO A 891 3.50 6.86 17.26
C PRO A 891 5.00 7.07 17.00
N LEU A 892 5.67 7.74 17.95
CA LEU A 892 7.12 7.85 17.96
C LEU A 892 7.73 6.62 18.61
N LEU A 893 8.58 5.92 17.86
CA LEU A 893 9.20 4.65 18.22
C LEU A 893 10.73 4.81 18.26
N ARG A 894 11.39 4.12 19.18
CA ARG A 894 12.85 3.99 19.20
C ARG A 894 13.24 2.58 18.76
N ILE A 895 14.09 2.51 17.74
CA ILE A 895 14.60 1.24 17.20
C ILE A 895 15.87 0.86 17.94
N VAL A 896 15.89 -0.31 18.58
CA VAL A 896 16.98 -0.77 19.46
C VAL A 896 17.59 -2.06 18.93
N GLY A 897 18.91 -2.21 19.07
CA GLY A 897 19.67 -3.40 18.67
C GLY A 897 20.53 -3.19 17.42
N LEU A 898 20.38 -2.05 16.72
CA LEU A 898 21.17 -1.71 15.53
C LEU A 898 22.67 -1.50 15.85
N GLU A 899 22.99 -1.09 17.08
CA GLU A 899 24.35 -1.02 17.61
C GLU A 899 25.06 -2.39 17.69
N GLY A 900 24.28 -3.48 17.63
CA GLY A 900 24.76 -4.86 17.66
C GLY A 900 24.98 -5.49 16.28
N VAL A 901 24.71 -4.77 15.19
CA VAL A 901 24.96 -5.29 13.82
C VAL A 901 26.47 -5.40 13.60
N ARG A 902 26.94 -6.56 13.15
CA ARG A 902 28.34 -6.85 12.86
C ARG A 902 28.51 -7.45 11.47
N ARG A 903 29.49 -6.98 10.71
CA ARG A 903 29.93 -7.61 9.45
C ARG A 903 30.53 -8.97 9.77
N LEU A 904 30.19 -9.96 8.97
CA LEU A 904 30.89 -11.24 8.98
C LEU A 904 32.16 -11.12 8.13
N PRO A 905 33.26 -11.81 8.49
CA PRO A 905 34.46 -11.81 7.66
C PRO A 905 34.16 -12.32 6.26
N ASP A 906 34.63 -11.59 5.24
CA ASP A 906 34.53 -12.02 3.85
C ASP A 906 35.20 -13.39 3.68
N ARG A 907 34.56 -14.26 2.89
CA ARG A 907 35.11 -15.57 2.53
C ARG A 907 35.20 -15.70 1.02
N GLN A 908 36.21 -16.41 0.54
CA GLN A 908 36.28 -16.84 -0.85
C GLN A 908 35.78 -18.26 -0.97
N ILE A 909 35.03 -18.53 -2.04
CA ILE A 909 34.64 -19.87 -2.46
C ILE A 909 35.01 -20.04 -3.93
N THR A 910 35.65 -21.17 -4.26
CA THR A 910 35.98 -21.53 -5.64
C THR A 910 35.10 -22.69 -6.07
N LEU A 911 34.35 -22.50 -7.15
CA LEU A 911 33.50 -23.50 -7.75
C LEU A 911 34.16 -24.09 -9.00
N SER A 912 34.28 -25.40 -9.03
CA SER A 912 34.60 -26.16 -10.25
C SER A 912 33.34 -26.39 -11.08
N ALA A 913 33.52 -26.64 -12.39
CA ALA A 913 32.42 -27.02 -13.26
C ALA A 913 31.69 -28.28 -12.77
N GLN A 914 32.44 -29.24 -12.22
CA GLN A 914 31.87 -30.47 -11.68
C GLN A 914 30.96 -30.21 -10.48
N GLN A 915 31.36 -29.32 -9.56
CA GLN A 915 30.52 -28.96 -8.40
C GLN A 915 29.19 -28.32 -8.82
N LEU A 916 29.18 -27.49 -9.86
CA LEU A 916 27.95 -26.89 -10.38
C LEU A 916 27.05 -27.94 -11.06
N VAL A 917 27.63 -28.87 -11.84
CA VAL A 917 26.89 -29.99 -12.43
C VAL A 917 26.28 -30.89 -11.35
N ASP A 918 27.06 -31.20 -10.30
CA ASP A 918 26.60 -31.99 -9.16
C ASP A 918 25.47 -31.24 -8.42
N ALA A 919 25.60 -29.93 -8.23
CA ALA A 919 24.59 -29.10 -7.59
C ALA A 919 23.25 -29.09 -8.32
N GLN A 920 23.28 -28.94 -9.65
CA GLN A 920 22.07 -29.02 -10.45
C GLN A 920 21.43 -30.41 -10.44
N ARG A 921 22.25 -31.47 -10.47
CA ARG A 921 21.75 -32.84 -10.42
C ARG A 921 21.04 -33.09 -9.08
N GLU A 922 21.68 -32.74 -7.99
CA GLU A 922 21.14 -32.97 -6.65
C GLU A 922 19.91 -32.13 -6.34
N THR A 923 19.86 -30.88 -6.79
CA THR A 923 18.66 -30.03 -6.65
C THR A 923 17.47 -30.63 -7.40
N ARG A 924 17.69 -31.14 -8.63
CA ARG A 924 16.66 -31.84 -9.41
C ARG A 924 16.23 -33.14 -8.74
N GLU A 925 17.18 -33.94 -8.26
CA GLU A 925 16.88 -35.19 -7.56
C GLU A 925 16.17 -34.96 -6.21
N SER A 926 16.49 -33.88 -5.49
CA SER A 926 15.84 -33.51 -4.24
C SER A 926 14.41 -33.06 -4.47
N ALA A 927 14.19 -32.13 -5.43
CA ALA A 927 12.86 -31.73 -5.85
C ALA A 927 12.03 -32.92 -6.35
N ALA A 928 12.67 -33.90 -7.00
CA ALA A 928 12.04 -35.13 -7.44
C ALA A 928 11.60 -36.02 -6.27
N ARG A 929 12.44 -36.16 -5.23
CA ARG A 929 12.09 -36.92 -4.02
C ARG A 929 10.91 -36.27 -3.28
N VAL A 930 10.91 -34.94 -3.13
CA VAL A 930 9.79 -34.20 -2.52
C VAL A 930 8.51 -34.37 -3.33
N ALA A 931 8.57 -34.22 -4.65
CA ALA A 931 7.43 -34.45 -5.54
C ALA A 931 6.89 -35.89 -5.45
N GLY A 932 7.78 -36.88 -5.40
CA GLY A 932 7.43 -38.30 -5.25
C GLY A 932 6.80 -38.65 -3.89
N SER A 933 7.13 -37.90 -2.84
CA SER A 933 6.52 -38.06 -1.50
C SER A 933 5.15 -37.38 -1.34
N SER A 934 4.80 -36.45 -2.25
CA SER A 934 3.58 -35.63 -2.19
C SER A 934 2.45 -36.15 -3.09
N ALA A 935 2.73 -37.10 -3.98
CA ALA A 935 1.80 -37.51 -5.04
C ALA A 935 1.04 -38.80 -4.68
N GLY A 936 -0.27 -38.66 -4.45
CA GLY A 936 -1.19 -39.77 -4.68
C GLY A 936 -1.16 -40.14 -6.17
N ASN A 937 -0.97 -41.44 -6.47
CA ASN A 937 -0.97 -42.10 -7.79
C ASN A 937 -0.65 -41.21 -9.02
N THR A 938 0.62 -41.21 -9.45
CA THR A 938 1.12 -40.61 -10.71
C THR A 938 0.71 -41.41 -11.96
N VAL A 939 -0.58 -41.74 -12.11
CA VAL A 939 -1.14 -42.46 -13.27
C VAL A 939 -2.18 -41.58 -13.96
N LEU A 940 -1.99 -41.31 -15.25
CA LEU A 940 -2.94 -40.61 -16.12
C LEU A 940 -3.48 -41.63 -17.12
N ASP A 941 -4.79 -41.86 -17.12
CA ASP A 941 -5.38 -42.73 -18.13
C ASP A 941 -5.50 -41.97 -19.46
N VAL A 942 -5.07 -42.63 -20.53
CA VAL A 942 -5.15 -42.15 -21.89
C VAL A 942 -6.20 -42.99 -22.60
N ALA A 943 -7.40 -42.44 -22.76
CA ALA A 943 -8.52 -43.13 -23.37
C ALA A 943 -8.28 -43.36 -24.87
N ILE A 944 -8.50 -44.59 -25.33
CA ILE A 944 -8.52 -44.98 -26.73
C ILE A 944 -9.97 -45.01 -27.19
N HIS A 945 -10.34 -44.06 -28.05
CA HIS A 945 -11.69 -43.93 -28.58
C HIS A 945 -11.85 -44.77 -29.85
N ALA A 946 -12.98 -45.44 -29.98
CA ALA A 946 -13.31 -46.23 -31.17
C ALA A 946 -13.60 -45.35 -32.40
N GLU A 947 -14.02 -44.11 -32.18
CA GLU A 947 -14.24 -43.12 -33.23
C GLU A 947 -12.94 -42.41 -33.63
N ALA A 948 -12.83 -42.04 -34.91
CA ALA A 948 -11.64 -41.38 -35.45
C ALA A 948 -11.66 -39.84 -35.28
N SER A 949 -12.79 -39.24 -34.91
CA SER A 949 -12.94 -37.78 -34.79
C SER A 949 -12.88 -37.35 -33.34
N ALA A 950 -12.00 -36.41 -33.02
CA ALA A 950 -11.90 -35.77 -31.70
C ALA A 950 -12.73 -34.47 -31.58
N GLN A 951 -13.68 -34.23 -32.48
CA GLN A 951 -14.38 -32.94 -32.57
C GLN A 951 -15.12 -32.55 -31.27
N ASN A 952 -15.70 -33.53 -30.57
CA ASN A 952 -16.44 -33.32 -29.32
C ASN A 952 -15.59 -33.52 -28.07
N TRP A 953 -14.28 -33.72 -28.22
CA TRP A 953 -13.33 -33.91 -27.12
C TRP A 953 -12.55 -32.61 -26.87
N PRO A 954 -12.23 -32.25 -25.61
CA PRO A 954 -12.56 -32.93 -24.36
C PRO A 954 -14.03 -32.76 -23.93
N ASP A 955 -14.54 -33.76 -23.21
CA ASP A 955 -15.91 -33.86 -22.70
C ASP A 955 -15.95 -34.07 -21.16
N SER A 956 -17.12 -34.36 -20.60
CA SER A 956 -17.27 -34.57 -19.14
C SER A 956 -16.61 -35.83 -18.60
N ALA A 957 -16.24 -36.79 -19.45
CA ALA A 957 -15.54 -38.02 -19.06
C ALA A 957 -14.01 -37.88 -19.16
N THR A 958 -13.51 -36.76 -19.70
CA THR A 958 -12.08 -36.53 -19.89
C THR A 958 -11.33 -36.49 -18.56
N GLN A 959 -10.33 -37.35 -18.40
CA GLN A 959 -9.42 -37.31 -17.27
C GLN A 959 -8.37 -36.21 -17.46
N TRP A 960 -8.33 -35.27 -16.52
CA TRP A 960 -7.39 -34.17 -16.50
C TRP A 960 -6.25 -34.41 -15.52
N ALA A 961 -5.03 -34.17 -15.99
CA ALA A 961 -3.83 -34.01 -15.19
C ALA A 961 -3.70 -32.55 -14.74
N SER A 962 -3.57 -32.32 -13.43
CA SER A 962 -3.28 -31.00 -12.87
C SER A 962 -1.80 -30.65 -13.07
N ILE A 963 -1.54 -29.59 -13.83
CA ILE A 963 -0.18 -29.13 -14.15
C ILE A 963 0.29 -28.15 -13.10
N ASP A 964 -0.53 -27.15 -12.80
CA ASP A 964 -0.21 -26.05 -11.88
C ASP A 964 -1.50 -25.33 -11.44
N THR A 965 -1.46 -24.69 -10.27
CA THR A 965 -2.57 -23.87 -9.75
C THR A 965 -2.05 -22.50 -9.34
N ARG A 966 -2.69 -21.45 -9.83
CA ARG A 966 -2.26 -20.06 -9.67
C ARG A 966 -3.40 -19.18 -9.22
N SER A 967 -3.13 -18.27 -8.29
CA SER A 967 -4.13 -17.30 -7.85
C SER A 967 -4.21 -16.16 -8.85
N VAL A 968 -5.32 -16.06 -9.59
CA VAL A 968 -5.56 -14.98 -10.54
C VAL A 968 -6.45 -13.94 -9.91
N GLN A 969 -6.09 -12.68 -10.11
CA GLN A 969 -6.94 -11.57 -9.69
C GLN A 969 -8.24 -11.54 -10.51
N VAL A 970 -9.38 -11.54 -9.83
CA VAL A 970 -10.73 -11.42 -10.42
C VAL A 970 -11.37 -10.13 -9.89
N GLY A 971 -11.67 -9.20 -10.79
CA GLY A 971 -12.05 -7.84 -10.42
C GLY A 971 -10.88 -7.07 -9.80
N ASP A 972 -11.16 -6.03 -9.02
CA ASP A 972 -10.10 -5.19 -8.47
C ASP A 972 -9.35 -5.88 -7.30
N TRP A 973 -10.01 -6.78 -6.54
CA TRP A 973 -9.45 -7.35 -5.29
C TRP A 973 -9.76 -8.84 -5.04
N GLY A 974 -10.57 -9.48 -5.90
CA GLY A 974 -10.87 -10.90 -5.76
C GLY A 974 -9.71 -11.76 -6.24
N HIS A 975 -9.58 -12.96 -5.69
CA HIS A 975 -8.62 -13.95 -6.12
C HIS A 975 -9.35 -15.24 -6.40
N GLN A 976 -9.04 -15.88 -7.52
CA GLN A 976 -9.55 -17.18 -7.87
C GLN A 976 -8.40 -18.07 -8.31
N ASP A 977 -8.38 -19.28 -7.79
CA ASP A 977 -7.46 -20.30 -8.29
C ASP A 977 -7.82 -20.64 -9.74
N SER A 978 -6.87 -20.39 -10.61
CA SER A 978 -6.85 -20.81 -11.99
C SER A 978 -5.92 -22.02 -12.09
N GLU A 979 -6.49 -23.13 -12.54
CA GLU A 979 -5.77 -24.39 -12.64
C GLU A 979 -5.41 -24.66 -14.09
N THR A 980 -4.12 -24.76 -14.39
CA THR A 980 -3.66 -25.26 -15.69
C THR A 980 -3.77 -26.78 -15.69
N LYS A 981 -4.53 -27.33 -16.64
CA LYS A 981 -4.72 -28.79 -16.77
C LYS A 981 -4.35 -29.27 -18.15
N ALA A 982 -3.90 -30.52 -18.24
CA ALA A 982 -3.69 -31.20 -19.51
C ALA A 982 -4.44 -32.54 -19.56
N ALA A 983 -4.86 -32.97 -20.73
CA ALA A 983 -5.44 -34.28 -20.97
C ALA A 983 -4.88 -34.89 -22.26
N LEU A 984 -4.86 -36.22 -22.32
CA LEU A 984 -4.37 -37.00 -23.46
C LEU A 984 -5.42 -38.03 -23.88
N ALA A 985 -5.64 -38.18 -25.19
CA ALA A 985 -6.54 -39.19 -25.74
C ALA A 985 -6.10 -39.65 -27.14
N ILE A 986 -6.52 -40.85 -27.55
CA ILE A 986 -6.24 -41.42 -28.87
C ILE A 986 -7.53 -41.48 -29.67
N PHE A 987 -7.51 -40.91 -30.88
CA PHE A 987 -8.60 -41.02 -31.87
C PHE A 987 -7.99 -41.45 -33.20
N GLY A 988 -8.42 -42.60 -33.72
CA GLY A 988 -7.83 -43.18 -34.94
C GLY A 988 -6.33 -43.43 -34.79
N ASP A 989 -5.52 -42.83 -35.67
CA ASP A 989 -4.06 -42.95 -35.70
C ASP A 989 -3.33 -41.74 -35.09
N ARG A 990 -4.01 -40.93 -34.27
CA ARG A 990 -3.45 -39.69 -33.69
C ARG A 990 -3.60 -39.63 -32.17
N LEU A 991 -2.58 -39.07 -31.52
CA LEU A 991 -2.61 -38.59 -30.14
C LEU A 991 -3.13 -37.15 -30.13
N TYR A 992 -4.13 -36.89 -29.29
CA TYR A 992 -4.65 -35.56 -29.01
C TYR A 992 -4.22 -35.11 -27.62
N ILE A 993 -3.80 -33.86 -27.51
CA ILE A 993 -3.42 -33.17 -26.28
C ILE A 993 -4.37 -32.00 -26.11
N ALA A 994 -5.04 -31.90 -24.97
CA ALA A 994 -5.83 -30.74 -24.59
C ALA A 994 -5.16 -30.05 -23.41
N VAL A 995 -4.99 -28.73 -23.47
CA VAL A 995 -4.50 -27.90 -22.36
C VAL A 995 -5.48 -26.78 -22.09
N THR A 996 -5.95 -26.67 -20.85
CA THR A 996 -6.76 -25.54 -20.37
C THR A 996 -5.93 -24.63 -19.48
N THR A 997 -6.01 -23.32 -19.72
CA THR A 997 -5.26 -22.30 -18.97
C THR A 997 -5.90 -20.92 -19.14
N ASP A 998 -5.59 -20.00 -18.23
CA ASP A 998 -5.92 -18.57 -18.30
C ASP A 998 -5.00 -17.73 -19.23
N THR A 999 -3.96 -18.33 -19.80
CA THR A 999 -2.90 -17.63 -20.53
C THR A 999 -3.12 -17.75 -22.05
N PRO A 1000 -3.71 -16.75 -22.72
CA PRO A 1000 -4.02 -16.82 -24.17
C PRO A 1000 -2.79 -16.78 -25.08
N THR A 1001 -1.65 -16.37 -24.53
CA THR A 1001 -0.34 -16.28 -25.21
C THR A 1001 0.57 -17.45 -24.85
N LEU A 1002 0.02 -18.57 -24.34
CA LEU A 1002 0.83 -19.69 -23.85
C LEU A 1002 1.84 -20.21 -24.90
N LEU A 1003 1.49 -20.17 -26.19
CA LEU A 1003 2.33 -20.69 -27.26
C LEU A 1003 3.33 -19.68 -27.83
N ASP A 1004 3.31 -18.41 -27.41
CA ASP A 1004 4.12 -17.35 -28.01
C ASP A 1004 5.62 -17.60 -27.79
N ASN A 1005 6.37 -17.71 -28.89
CA ASN A 1005 7.77 -18.12 -28.86
C ASN A 1005 8.56 -17.43 -29.98
N SER A 1006 9.79 -17.00 -29.71
CA SER A 1006 10.59 -16.29 -30.71
C SER A 1006 11.12 -17.23 -31.78
N GLY A 1007 11.31 -18.51 -31.43
CA GLY A 1007 11.89 -19.51 -32.32
C GLY A 1007 13.25 -19.11 -32.89
N GLU A 1008 14.03 -18.28 -32.17
CA GLU A 1008 15.33 -17.75 -32.63
C GLU A 1008 16.24 -18.86 -33.19
N ALA A 1009 16.17 -20.05 -32.58
CA ALA A 1009 16.65 -21.29 -33.14
C ALA A 1009 15.62 -22.40 -32.88
N LEU A 1010 15.07 -23.03 -33.93
CA LEU A 1010 14.02 -24.04 -33.79
C LEU A 1010 14.49 -25.26 -32.98
N GLN A 1011 15.76 -25.64 -33.08
CA GLN A 1011 16.34 -26.68 -32.22
C GLN A 1011 16.38 -26.30 -30.73
N ASN A 1012 16.11 -25.05 -30.35
CA ASN A 1012 16.03 -24.58 -28.97
C ASN A 1012 14.61 -24.17 -28.58
N LEU A 1013 13.57 -24.60 -29.32
CA LEU A 1013 12.19 -24.14 -29.14
C LEU A 1013 11.69 -24.25 -27.68
N PHE A 1014 12.21 -25.21 -26.91
CA PHE A 1014 11.92 -25.38 -25.49
C PHE A 1014 12.43 -24.26 -24.56
N ALA A 1015 13.36 -23.41 -25.02
CA ALA A 1015 14.03 -22.39 -24.22
C ALA A 1015 13.70 -20.95 -24.66
N THR A 1016 13.06 -20.77 -25.81
CA THR A 1016 12.88 -19.47 -26.48
C THR A 1016 11.49 -18.85 -26.30
N GLY A 1017 10.69 -19.32 -25.33
CA GLY A 1017 9.38 -18.76 -25.05
C GLY A 1017 8.38 -19.78 -24.50
N GLY A 1018 7.10 -19.57 -24.83
CA GLY A 1018 6.01 -20.43 -24.41
C GLY A 1018 5.81 -21.66 -25.32
N GLY A 1019 5.08 -22.67 -24.82
CA GLY A 1019 4.77 -23.89 -25.56
C GLY A 1019 4.08 -24.98 -24.73
N ILE A 1020 3.57 -26.01 -25.42
CA ILE A 1020 3.12 -27.27 -24.82
C ILE A 1020 4.24 -28.29 -24.98
N ASP A 1021 4.57 -29.01 -23.91
CA ASP A 1021 5.75 -29.87 -23.83
C ASP A 1021 5.35 -31.28 -23.36
N LEU A 1022 5.47 -32.25 -24.26
CA LEU A 1022 5.13 -33.65 -24.04
C LEU A 1022 6.39 -34.51 -24.06
N MET A 1023 6.59 -35.32 -23.04
CA MET A 1023 7.68 -36.29 -22.94
C MET A 1023 7.12 -37.71 -22.91
N LEU A 1024 7.67 -38.62 -23.71
CA LEU A 1024 7.15 -39.98 -23.86
C LEU A 1024 8.28 -41.00 -23.94
N GLY A 1025 8.14 -42.10 -23.19
CA GLY A 1025 8.89 -43.33 -23.40
C GLY A 1025 8.11 -44.29 -24.30
N ALA A 1026 8.25 -44.15 -25.61
CA ALA A 1026 7.53 -44.95 -26.61
C ALA A 1026 7.90 -46.45 -26.60
N ASN A 1027 9.04 -46.80 -26.00
CA ASN A 1027 9.45 -48.19 -25.78
C ASN A 1027 9.05 -48.68 -24.38
N ALA A 1028 8.06 -49.57 -24.29
CA ALA A 1028 7.57 -50.12 -23.01
C ALA A 1028 8.54 -51.11 -22.34
N ASP A 1029 9.52 -51.64 -23.07
CA ASP A 1029 10.48 -52.60 -22.53
C ASP A 1029 11.66 -51.90 -21.84
N SER A 1030 11.72 -50.55 -21.91
CA SER A 1030 12.72 -49.75 -21.22
C SER A 1030 12.52 -49.80 -19.70
N ASP A 1031 13.62 -49.84 -18.95
CA ASP A 1031 13.57 -49.82 -17.48
C ASP A 1031 12.79 -48.58 -16.99
N PRO A 1032 11.66 -48.75 -16.26
CA PRO A 1032 10.82 -47.66 -15.82
C PRO A 1032 11.50 -46.71 -14.81
N ASN A 1033 12.62 -47.13 -14.19
CA ASN A 1033 13.35 -46.32 -13.22
C ASN A 1033 14.64 -45.68 -13.79
N ARG A 1034 14.84 -45.74 -15.12
CA ARG A 1034 16.04 -45.20 -15.78
C ARG A 1034 16.15 -43.68 -15.58
N SER A 1035 17.33 -43.21 -15.22
CA SER A 1035 17.62 -41.78 -15.07
C SER A 1035 18.02 -41.10 -16.38
N ASN A 1036 18.59 -41.86 -17.32
CA ASN A 1036 19.04 -41.36 -18.63
C ASN A 1036 18.07 -41.79 -19.73
N ALA A 1037 17.92 -40.93 -20.74
CA ALA A 1037 17.15 -41.25 -21.92
C ALA A 1037 17.76 -42.43 -22.70
N VAL A 1038 16.91 -43.32 -23.17
CA VAL A 1038 17.26 -44.45 -24.02
C VAL A 1038 16.50 -44.39 -25.34
N LYS A 1039 16.78 -45.32 -26.25
CA LYS A 1039 16.06 -45.41 -27.52
C LYS A 1039 14.55 -45.55 -27.28
N GLY A 1040 13.78 -44.64 -27.87
CA GLY A 1040 12.32 -44.55 -27.71
C GLY A 1040 11.87 -43.48 -26.71
N ASP A 1041 12.79 -42.82 -26.01
CA ASP A 1041 12.47 -41.61 -25.24
C ASP A 1041 12.46 -40.39 -26.16
N GLU A 1042 11.35 -39.67 -26.21
CA GLU A 1042 11.14 -38.55 -27.12
C GLU A 1042 10.51 -37.37 -26.37
N ARG A 1043 10.75 -36.16 -26.88
CA ARG A 1043 10.12 -34.91 -26.41
C ARG A 1043 9.53 -34.16 -27.58
N LEU A 1044 8.27 -33.79 -27.49
CA LEU A 1044 7.57 -32.95 -28.47
C LEU A 1044 7.27 -31.59 -27.85
N VAL A 1045 7.77 -30.52 -28.46
CA VAL A 1045 7.47 -29.14 -28.07
C VAL A 1045 6.68 -28.48 -29.19
N VAL A 1046 5.50 -27.94 -28.85
CA VAL A 1046 4.60 -27.27 -29.79
C VAL A 1046 4.40 -25.82 -29.35
N SER A 1047 4.69 -24.87 -30.24
CA SER A 1047 4.63 -23.43 -30.00
C SER A 1047 4.11 -22.68 -31.24
N ARG A 1048 3.97 -21.36 -31.11
CA ARG A 1048 3.73 -20.41 -32.21
C ARG A 1048 4.90 -19.45 -32.35
N VAL A 1049 5.49 -19.43 -33.54
CA VAL A 1049 6.57 -18.51 -33.92
C VAL A 1049 6.06 -17.63 -35.05
N HIS A 1050 5.96 -16.32 -34.80
CA HIS A 1050 5.34 -15.35 -35.73
C HIS A 1050 3.97 -15.84 -36.26
N ASP A 1051 3.08 -16.20 -35.34
CA ASP A 1051 1.73 -16.76 -35.59
C ASP A 1051 1.67 -18.11 -36.35
N MET A 1052 2.82 -18.71 -36.68
CA MET A 1052 2.87 -20.02 -37.31
C MET A 1052 3.10 -21.14 -36.29
N THR A 1053 2.35 -22.23 -36.41
CA THR A 1053 2.59 -23.44 -35.62
C THR A 1053 3.99 -23.98 -35.91
N LYS A 1054 4.78 -24.18 -34.85
CA LYS A 1054 6.07 -24.86 -34.90
C LYS A 1054 6.08 -26.01 -33.91
N ALA A 1055 6.47 -27.19 -34.38
CA ALA A 1055 6.54 -28.39 -33.58
C ALA A 1055 7.88 -29.09 -33.80
N MET A 1056 8.62 -29.30 -32.71
CA MET A 1056 9.95 -29.89 -32.73
C MET A 1056 9.95 -31.18 -31.92
N LEU A 1057 10.45 -32.25 -32.52
CA LEU A 1057 10.53 -33.58 -31.93
C LEU A 1057 11.98 -33.96 -31.66
N PHE A 1058 12.32 -34.07 -30.39
CA PHE A 1058 13.67 -34.29 -29.90
C PHE A 1058 13.85 -35.76 -29.52
N ARG A 1059 14.90 -36.39 -30.05
CA ARG A 1059 15.27 -37.79 -29.79
C ARG A 1059 16.71 -37.86 -29.29
N PRO A 1060 16.92 -38.02 -27.96
CA PRO A 1060 18.26 -38.14 -27.39
C PRO A 1060 19.03 -39.31 -27.99
N VAL A 1061 18.36 -40.46 -28.13
CA VAL A 1061 18.93 -41.70 -28.67
C VAL A 1061 18.09 -42.19 -29.84
N ALA A 1062 18.67 -42.16 -31.05
CA ALA A 1062 18.01 -42.55 -32.30
C ALA A 1062 18.90 -43.49 -33.13
N ALA A 1063 18.32 -44.13 -34.16
CA ALA A 1063 19.14 -44.86 -35.11
C ALA A 1063 19.91 -43.85 -35.99
N SER A 1064 21.22 -44.06 -36.15
CA SER A 1064 22.07 -43.22 -37.01
C SER A 1064 21.51 -43.17 -38.43
N ASP A 1065 21.16 -41.98 -38.90
CA ASP A 1065 20.67 -41.70 -40.26
C ASP A 1065 21.73 -40.98 -41.13
N GLY A 1066 22.94 -40.80 -40.60
CA GLY A 1066 24.08 -40.15 -41.27
C GLY A 1066 24.17 -38.64 -41.03
N LEU A 1067 23.24 -38.04 -40.30
CA LEU A 1067 23.32 -36.65 -39.84
C LEU A 1067 24.15 -36.53 -38.55
N ALA A 1068 24.80 -35.37 -38.37
CA ALA A 1068 25.55 -35.11 -37.15
C ALA A 1068 24.58 -34.85 -35.97
N PRO A 1069 24.83 -35.41 -34.78
CA PRO A 1069 24.02 -35.14 -33.58
C PRO A 1069 23.91 -33.65 -33.26
N ILE A 1070 22.73 -33.21 -32.83
CA ILE A 1070 22.52 -31.85 -32.33
C ILE A 1070 23.17 -31.77 -30.95
N THR A 1071 23.99 -30.75 -30.77
CA THR A 1071 24.78 -30.56 -29.55
C THR A 1071 24.24 -29.38 -28.76
N TYR A 1072 23.87 -29.63 -27.50
CA TYR A 1072 23.54 -28.58 -26.55
C TYR A 1072 24.72 -28.45 -25.59
N SER A 1073 25.40 -27.31 -25.63
CA SER A 1073 26.56 -27.03 -24.80
C SER A 1073 26.31 -25.83 -23.92
N SER A 1074 26.74 -25.92 -22.68
CA SER A 1074 27.00 -24.78 -21.79
C SER A 1074 28.48 -24.80 -21.39
N PRO A 1075 29.01 -23.76 -20.74
CA PRO A 1075 30.37 -23.77 -20.20
C PRO A 1075 30.66 -24.92 -19.21
N LEU A 1076 29.63 -25.63 -18.74
CA LEU A 1076 29.75 -26.66 -17.72
C LEU A 1076 29.68 -28.08 -18.26
N ARG A 1077 28.83 -28.31 -19.27
CA ARG A 1077 28.63 -29.63 -19.86
C ARG A 1077 28.05 -29.55 -21.25
N THR A 1078 28.20 -30.64 -21.96
CA THR A 1078 27.63 -30.85 -23.29
C THR A 1078 26.80 -32.12 -23.27
N ILE A 1079 25.59 -32.05 -23.83
CA ILE A 1079 24.76 -33.22 -24.13
C ILE A 1079 24.46 -33.26 -25.62
N HIS A 1080 24.14 -34.45 -26.12
CA HIS A 1080 23.84 -34.67 -27.52
C HIS A 1080 22.45 -35.27 -27.66
N PHE A 1081 21.78 -34.85 -28.73
CA PHE A 1081 20.60 -35.51 -29.25
C PHE A 1081 20.96 -36.07 -30.61
N ASP A 1082 20.82 -37.39 -30.77
CA ASP A 1082 21.09 -38.04 -32.05
C ASP A 1082 20.25 -37.42 -33.17
N ARG A 1083 19.03 -36.94 -32.87
CA ARG A 1083 18.14 -36.36 -33.87
C ARG A 1083 17.15 -35.34 -33.28
N VAL A 1084 16.89 -34.28 -34.03
CA VAL A 1084 15.82 -33.29 -33.78
C VAL A 1084 15.10 -33.00 -35.09
N ASP A 1085 13.81 -33.30 -35.14
CA ASP A 1085 13.00 -33.17 -36.35
C ASP A 1085 12.02 -31.99 -36.22
N GLU A 1086 11.93 -31.15 -37.25
CA GLU A 1086 10.79 -30.26 -37.40
C GLU A 1086 9.60 -31.04 -37.98
N VAL A 1087 8.56 -31.20 -37.18
CA VAL A 1087 7.34 -31.97 -37.52
C VAL A 1087 6.11 -31.08 -37.67
N SER A 1088 6.32 -29.77 -37.85
CA SER A 1088 5.28 -28.73 -37.92
C SER A 1088 4.17 -29.06 -38.93
N ASP A 1089 4.50 -29.67 -40.08
CA ASP A 1089 3.54 -30.04 -41.13
C ASP A 1089 2.69 -31.27 -40.79
N LYS A 1090 3.00 -31.96 -39.69
CA LYS A 1090 2.25 -33.13 -39.18
C LYS A 1090 1.38 -32.80 -37.95
N VAL A 1091 1.57 -31.62 -37.37
CA VAL A 1091 0.91 -31.21 -36.12
C VAL A 1091 -0.18 -30.19 -36.41
N ASP A 1092 -1.39 -30.48 -35.96
CA ASP A 1092 -2.49 -29.52 -36.02
C ASP A 1092 -2.69 -28.88 -34.65
N VAL A 1093 -2.88 -27.56 -34.62
CA VAL A 1093 -3.16 -26.80 -33.40
C VAL A 1093 -4.43 -25.98 -33.59
N SER A 1094 -5.40 -26.17 -32.69
CA SER A 1094 -6.55 -25.27 -32.56
C SER A 1094 -6.54 -24.59 -31.19
N ILE A 1095 -7.04 -23.36 -31.17
CA ILE A 1095 -7.15 -22.54 -29.95
C ILE A 1095 -8.60 -22.10 -29.86
N GLU A 1096 -9.27 -22.51 -28.78
CA GLU A 1096 -10.67 -22.23 -28.51
C GLU A 1096 -10.76 -21.36 -27.25
N ARG A 1097 -11.48 -20.23 -27.32
CA ARG A 1097 -11.82 -19.45 -26.12
C ARG A 1097 -13.09 -20.03 -25.52
N LEU A 1098 -13.01 -20.54 -24.30
CA LEU A 1098 -14.16 -21.12 -23.62
C LEU A 1098 -15.06 -19.98 -23.09
N GLN A 1099 -16.37 -20.08 -23.34
CA GLN A 1099 -17.38 -19.16 -22.81
C GLN A 1099 -17.70 -19.52 -21.35
N ALA A 1100 -17.99 -18.53 -20.51
CA ALA A 1100 -18.42 -18.76 -19.15
C ALA A 1100 -19.71 -19.60 -19.10
N GLY A 1101 -19.77 -20.59 -18.20
CA GLY A 1101 -20.96 -21.44 -18.03
C GLY A 1101 -22.21 -20.64 -17.62
N ASN A 1102 -23.38 -21.10 -18.06
CA ASN A 1102 -24.66 -20.45 -17.80
C ASN A 1102 -24.90 -20.24 -16.28
N GLY A 1103 -24.94 -18.98 -15.85
CA GLY A 1103 -25.24 -18.58 -14.47
C GLY A 1103 -24.21 -17.65 -13.81
N GLN A 1104 -23.04 -17.45 -14.43
CA GLN A 1104 -22.01 -16.51 -13.97
C GLN A 1104 -21.85 -15.36 -14.99
N THR A 1105 -21.67 -14.13 -14.53
CA THR A 1105 -21.49 -13.00 -15.45
C THR A 1105 -20.06 -13.00 -16.01
N ALA A 1106 -19.89 -12.59 -17.28
CA ALA A 1106 -18.58 -12.55 -17.95
C ALA A 1106 -17.51 -11.67 -17.24
N ALA A 1107 -17.92 -10.87 -16.25
CA ALA A 1107 -17.04 -10.05 -15.41
C ALA A 1107 -16.40 -10.82 -14.24
N GLN A 1108 -16.72 -12.11 -14.04
CA GLN A 1108 -16.40 -12.86 -12.81
C GLN A 1108 -15.41 -14.02 -12.97
N ARG A 1109 -14.83 -14.23 -14.17
CA ARG A 1109 -13.78 -15.25 -14.36
C ARG A 1109 -12.83 -14.84 -15.49
N ALA A 1110 -11.53 -15.09 -15.33
CA ALA A 1110 -10.58 -14.97 -16.44
C ALA A 1110 -11.00 -15.92 -17.58
N PRO A 1111 -10.92 -15.51 -18.86
CA PRO A 1111 -11.31 -16.35 -19.98
C PRO A 1111 -10.36 -17.56 -20.06
N GLU A 1112 -10.88 -18.76 -19.78
CA GLU A 1112 -10.14 -20.00 -19.99
C GLU A 1112 -9.98 -20.25 -21.50
N VAL A 1113 -8.75 -20.58 -21.90
CA VAL A 1113 -8.37 -20.93 -23.27
C VAL A 1113 -8.07 -22.42 -23.30
N LEU A 1114 -8.62 -23.09 -24.32
CA LEU A 1114 -8.37 -24.49 -24.61
C LEU A 1114 -7.47 -24.59 -25.85
N TYR A 1115 -6.28 -25.13 -25.66
CA TYR A 1115 -5.37 -25.52 -26.72
C TYR A 1115 -5.58 -27.00 -27.04
N LYS A 1116 -5.85 -27.33 -28.30
CA LYS A 1116 -5.86 -28.71 -28.78
C LYS A 1116 -4.72 -28.90 -29.77
N VAL A 1117 -3.91 -29.92 -29.53
CA VAL A 1117 -2.82 -30.34 -30.41
C VAL A 1117 -3.09 -31.77 -30.84
N SER A 1118 -2.95 -32.06 -32.13
CA SER A 1118 -3.02 -33.44 -32.63
C SER A 1118 -1.75 -33.83 -33.38
N VAL A 1119 -1.27 -35.05 -33.12
CA VAL A 1119 -0.05 -35.61 -33.71
C VAL A 1119 -0.27 -37.06 -34.11
N PRO A 1120 0.16 -37.50 -35.31
CA PRO A 1120 0.10 -38.92 -35.69
C PRO A 1120 0.95 -39.79 -34.75
N LEU A 1121 0.42 -40.96 -34.36
CA LEU A 1121 1.14 -41.92 -33.53
C LEU A 1121 2.43 -42.42 -34.20
N GLY A 1122 2.41 -42.54 -35.53
CA GLY A 1122 3.59 -42.91 -36.31
C GLY A 1122 4.73 -41.87 -36.24
N VAL A 1123 4.41 -40.59 -35.99
CA VAL A 1123 5.43 -39.54 -35.79
C VAL A 1123 6.14 -39.71 -34.45
N LEU A 1124 5.42 -40.15 -33.40
CA LEU A 1124 5.94 -40.35 -32.04
C LEU A 1124 6.49 -41.76 -31.79
N GLY A 1125 6.44 -42.64 -32.79
CA GLY A 1125 6.76 -44.07 -32.60
C GLY A 1125 5.88 -44.76 -31.54
N LEU A 1126 4.70 -44.20 -31.25
CA LEU A 1126 3.86 -44.59 -30.11
C LEU A 1126 2.94 -45.75 -30.49
N ASN A 1127 3.04 -46.86 -29.75
CA ASN A 1127 2.13 -47.99 -29.89
C ASN A 1127 1.16 -48.06 -28.70
N ALA A 1128 0.02 -47.38 -28.87
CA ALA A 1128 -1.05 -47.26 -27.89
C ALA A 1128 -2.04 -48.43 -28.00
N THR A 1129 -1.89 -49.43 -27.13
CA THR A 1129 -2.86 -50.54 -26.97
C THR A 1129 -3.43 -50.52 -25.56
N ALA A 1130 -4.74 -50.76 -25.42
CA ALA A 1130 -5.39 -50.81 -24.12
C ALA A 1130 -4.70 -51.81 -23.16
N GLY A 1131 -4.58 -51.43 -21.88
CA GLY A 1131 -3.86 -52.18 -20.85
C GLY A 1131 -2.35 -51.90 -20.79
N ARG A 1132 -1.78 -51.22 -21.79
CA ARG A 1132 -0.36 -50.84 -21.78
C ARG A 1132 -0.14 -49.62 -20.89
N THR A 1133 0.99 -49.59 -20.18
CA THR A 1133 1.43 -48.41 -19.42
C THR A 1133 2.81 -47.98 -19.91
N LEU A 1134 2.98 -46.70 -20.19
CA LEU A 1134 4.26 -46.10 -20.62
C LEU A 1134 4.69 -45.02 -19.63
N ALA A 1135 5.99 -44.77 -19.54
CA ALA A 1135 6.49 -43.59 -18.85
C ALA A 1135 6.23 -42.36 -19.71
N GLY A 1136 5.73 -41.28 -19.13
CA GLY A 1136 5.52 -40.03 -19.85
C GLY A 1136 5.11 -38.89 -18.94
N ASP A 1137 5.24 -37.67 -19.45
CA ASP A 1137 4.87 -36.47 -18.73
C ASP A 1137 4.36 -35.42 -19.71
N ILE A 1138 3.52 -34.53 -19.21
CA ILE A 1138 2.91 -33.46 -19.99
C ILE A 1138 3.00 -32.17 -19.18
N GLY A 1139 3.34 -31.08 -19.85
CA GLY A 1139 3.52 -29.79 -19.23
C GLY A 1139 3.35 -28.62 -20.17
N VAL A 1140 3.54 -27.45 -19.59
CA VAL A 1140 3.53 -26.17 -20.28
C VAL A 1140 4.83 -25.41 -20.00
N LEU A 1141 5.31 -24.73 -21.03
CA LEU A 1141 6.41 -23.78 -20.97
C LEU A 1141 5.79 -22.39 -20.94
N ARG A 1142 6.14 -21.60 -19.93
CA ARG A 1142 5.69 -20.21 -19.83
C ARG A 1142 6.88 -19.31 -20.09
N GLY A 1143 6.71 -18.39 -21.04
CA GLY A 1143 7.77 -17.50 -21.47
C GLY A 1143 7.21 -16.14 -21.86
N ASN A 1144 8.12 -15.18 -21.98
CA ASN A 1144 7.79 -13.80 -22.36
C ASN A 1144 7.88 -13.57 -23.88
N GLY A 1145 7.73 -14.64 -24.67
CA GLY A 1145 7.84 -14.63 -26.13
C GLY A 1145 9.27 -14.74 -26.68
N PHE A 1146 10.32 -14.65 -25.86
CA PHE A 1146 11.72 -14.82 -26.33
C PHE A 1146 12.60 -15.67 -25.41
N GLN A 1147 12.19 -15.89 -24.15
CA GLN A 1147 12.82 -16.86 -23.25
C GLN A 1147 11.75 -17.59 -22.43
N THR A 1148 12.03 -18.85 -22.10
CA THR A 1148 11.24 -19.63 -21.14
C THR A 1148 11.57 -19.18 -19.71
N LEU A 1149 10.56 -18.79 -18.93
CA LEU A 1149 10.68 -18.35 -17.54
C LEU A 1149 10.28 -19.45 -16.55
N GLN A 1150 9.32 -20.30 -16.93
CA GLN A 1150 8.82 -21.41 -16.12
C GLN A 1150 8.59 -22.65 -16.96
N ARG A 1151 8.78 -23.80 -16.32
CA ARG A 1151 8.32 -25.10 -16.83
C ARG A 1151 7.42 -25.70 -15.76
N ALA A 1152 6.21 -26.08 -16.11
CA ALA A 1152 5.28 -26.71 -15.20
C ALA A 1152 4.82 -28.02 -15.81
N TYR A 1153 4.99 -29.12 -15.07
CA TYR A 1153 4.68 -30.47 -15.54
C TYR A 1153 3.70 -31.15 -14.60
N TRP A 1154 2.93 -32.11 -15.10
CA TRP A 1154 2.00 -32.91 -14.31
C TRP A 1154 2.75 -33.73 -13.25
N SER A 1155 3.76 -34.50 -13.63
CA SER A 1155 4.49 -35.41 -12.73
C SER A 1155 5.86 -34.86 -12.32
N ASN A 1156 6.67 -34.39 -13.26
CA ASN A 1156 8.03 -33.93 -13.02
C ASN A 1156 8.04 -32.51 -12.45
N LYS A 1157 7.65 -32.35 -11.18
CA LYS A 1157 7.70 -31.04 -10.50
C LYS A 1157 9.14 -30.52 -10.30
N ALA A 1158 10.16 -31.37 -10.48
CA ALA A 1158 11.57 -31.02 -10.38
C ALA A 1158 12.17 -30.44 -11.68
N GLY A 1159 11.59 -30.75 -12.83
CA GLY A 1159 11.96 -30.20 -14.15
C GLY A 1159 11.59 -28.72 -14.33
N GLY A 1160 10.98 -28.10 -13.31
CA GLY A 1160 10.53 -26.70 -13.31
C GLY A 1160 11.64 -25.64 -13.18
N LEU A 1161 12.89 -26.07 -12.95
CA LEU A 1161 14.06 -25.20 -12.86
C LEU A 1161 14.51 -24.78 -14.26
N VAL A 1162 14.49 -23.47 -14.54
CA VAL A 1162 15.17 -22.89 -15.69
C VAL A 1162 16.63 -22.68 -15.28
N SER A 1163 17.59 -23.23 -16.03
CA SER A 1163 19.00 -23.22 -15.61
C SER A 1163 19.96 -22.85 -16.74
N ASP A 1164 20.29 -23.83 -17.58
CA ASP A 1164 21.25 -23.78 -18.66
C ASP A 1164 20.74 -24.65 -19.82
N LEU A 1165 21.14 -24.32 -21.05
CA LEU A 1165 20.59 -24.95 -22.25
C LEU A 1165 20.65 -26.50 -22.25
N PRO A 1166 21.76 -27.15 -21.84
CA PRO A 1166 21.79 -28.61 -21.65
C PRO A 1166 20.82 -29.12 -20.58
N GLY A 1167 20.73 -28.47 -19.41
CA GLY A 1167 19.77 -28.84 -18.36
C GLY A 1167 18.32 -28.73 -18.80
N GLU A 1168 18.00 -27.71 -19.58
CA GLU A 1168 16.68 -27.46 -20.13
C GLU A 1168 16.29 -28.40 -21.27
N ALA A 1169 17.27 -28.93 -22.00
CA ALA A 1169 17.08 -29.92 -23.06
C ALA A 1169 16.95 -31.35 -22.53
N GLU A 1170 17.69 -31.69 -21.47
CA GLU A 1170 17.83 -33.04 -20.91
C GLU A 1170 16.50 -33.68 -20.50
N LEU A 1171 16.34 -34.96 -20.83
CA LEU A 1171 15.20 -35.79 -20.42
C LEU A 1171 15.56 -36.59 -19.18
N THR A 1172 14.63 -36.66 -18.23
CA THR A 1172 14.78 -37.34 -16.92
C THR A 1172 13.65 -38.36 -16.71
N PRO A 1173 13.70 -39.54 -17.38
CA PRO A 1173 12.57 -40.46 -17.43
C PRO A 1173 12.13 -41.03 -16.07
N ASN A 1174 13.04 -41.11 -15.10
CA ASN A 1174 12.75 -41.52 -13.73
C ASN A 1174 11.80 -40.57 -12.99
N LEU A 1175 11.55 -39.37 -13.52
CA LEU A 1175 10.66 -38.35 -12.95
C LEU A 1175 9.30 -38.28 -13.66
N TRP A 1176 9.14 -39.05 -14.73
CA TRP A 1176 7.90 -39.07 -15.51
C TRP A 1176 6.80 -39.86 -14.78
N GLY A 1177 5.56 -39.48 -15.06
CA GLY A 1177 4.39 -40.23 -14.60
C GLY A 1177 4.17 -41.49 -15.43
N LYS A 1178 3.06 -42.17 -15.16
CA LYS A 1178 2.63 -43.36 -15.89
C LYS A 1178 1.40 -43.04 -16.74
N LEU A 1179 1.54 -43.15 -18.05
CA LEU A 1179 0.44 -43.05 -19.00
C LEU A 1179 -0.16 -44.44 -19.21
N ARG A 1180 -1.36 -44.69 -18.70
CA ARG A 1180 -2.04 -45.98 -18.82
C ARG A 1180 -3.09 -45.89 -19.93
N PHE A 1181 -2.90 -46.64 -21.00
CA PHE A 1181 -3.84 -46.65 -22.12
C PHE A 1181 -5.03 -47.56 -21.77
N VAL A 1182 -6.25 -47.05 -21.92
CA VAL A 1182 -7.49 -47.76 -21.57
C VAL A 1182 -8.52 -47.62 -22.68
N ASP A 1183 -9.42 -48.60 -22.84
CA ASP A 1183 -10.52 -48.45 -23.78
C ASP A 1183 -11.51 -47.42 -23.25
N ALA A 1184 -11.89 -46.44 -24.08
CA ALA A 1184 -12.84 -45.39 -23.67
C ALA A 1184 -14.21 -45.95 -23.23
N ALA A 1185 -14.59 -47.16 -23.66
CA ALA A 1185 -15.81 -47.85 -23.24
C ALA A 1185 -15.74 -48.50 -21.85
N SER A 1186 -14.57 -48.50 -21.22
CA SER A 1186 -14.31 -49.10 -19.89
C SER A 1186 -14.22 -48.08 -18.75
N GLN A 1187 -14.25 -46.78 -19.09
CA GLN A 1187 -14.37 -45.64 -18.19
C GLN A 1187 -15.82 -45.14 -18.18
#